data_AF-A0A165ZR88-F1
#
_entry.id   AF-A0A165ZR88-F1
#
_cell.length_a   1.000
_cell.length_b   1.000
_cell.length_c   1.000
_cell.angle_alpha   90.00
_cell.angle_beta   90.00
_cell.angle_gamma   90.00
#
_symmetry.space_group_name_H-M   'P 1'
#
loop_
_entity.id
_entity.type
_entity.pdbx_description
1 polymer ?
#
loop_
_entity_poly.entity_id
_entity_poly.type
_entity_poly.pdbx_seq_one_letter_code
_entity_poly.pdbx_strand_id
1 'polypeptide(L)'
;MKVGIITFSSAHNYGAMLQTYALQETVKNMGFGVEIINFRPKVIDNIYDPFRRKRRNWLDIKYYKHRIDLYTKYRFKIRKFNGFEKFLKENLNTTKPYQTFYQLLDANLSYDLLIAGSDQIWNQEITQGLNPAYFLKFADDKSKKISYGASIGSDTIEKFDLNIFKHYLKNFDSISIRESSALNFIKKLTNKNVDIVVDPTLLQNKEFYEKIKNDNILNELKLKKDDYVFVFTLEHNEEIFKIADEFSKNNGFKVVFNRPVKRFENQVKSVPFVDPKEFLSLIYNAKYIVTNSFHGLIFSILFNKKFITVPNTETPQRSEEIINILNLNDNLFYSFNDFKKIKSNDFNIDYDKVEEKLEILGAKSLEFLKNSLKHEEKSKQELLVSNGIESTIQNYKPSYLDDNDNFKCYGCYACKESCPQKAISMIENDEGFVYPKINNDICNNCNICRKICIFKNENLLNEFKNITNYQRFYAAYDNDPKKREFSSSGGLFLNLSEKIISDGGFVSGVKYNESLEAIHDIGGSMDKCYEFSGSKYLRSNLDNVFPKIKELLLNDKKVLFTGVPCQVAGLKAYLNYIDYKNLFLVEILCHSNPSPKVFKEYINYLETKFLDKVIDFKFKDKTKGWNSPSVLIKFKNGKVIRESGRYNNYNRGFQIGLFPRESCYECEFVNKNRVGDLTIGDFWGIEKFDETMKDDKGVSLIITNTSKGEYLLDQIKQNLILKEKDFKMAFEKNHKYPIVLNRRRYDFFSKFNEMPIDDLLLSFNSVKKRYLKNRKLNKLDKLKIQLKKFFL
;
A
#
# COMPACT_ATOMS: atom_id res chain seq x y z
N MET A 1 -3.06 -19.56 -20.21
CA MET A 1 -2.82 -18.80 -18.96
C MET A 1 -2.76 -17.32 -19.25
N LYS A 2 -3.25 -16.49 -18.33
CA LYS A 2 -3.27 -15.03 -18.41
C LYS A 2 -2.20 -14.42 -17.48
N VAL A 3 -1.34 -13.56 -18.03
CA VAL A 3 -0.28 -12.86 -17.32
C VAL A 3 -0.62 -11.38 -17.21
N GLY A 4 -0.63 -10.84 -15.99
CA GLY A 4 -0.71 -9.40 -15.75
C GLY A 4 0.67 -8.81 -15.48
N ILE A 5 1.01 -7.69 -16.13
CA ILE A 5 2.29 -6.98 -15.88
C ILE A 5 2.02 -5.61 -15.27
N ILE A 6 2.67 -5.26 -14.16
CA ILE A 6 2.59 -3.94 -13.53
C ILE A 6 3.99 -3.28 -13.45
N THR A 7 4.09 -2.07 -13.96
CA THR A 7 5.31 -1.25 -13.93
C THR A 7 4.93 0.22 -14.15
N PHE A 8 5.89 1.11 -14.38
CA PHE A 8 5.66 2.51 -14.77
C PHE A 8 5.12 2.64 -16.21
N SER A 9 4.02 1.96 -16.51
CA SER A 9 3.40 1.91 -17.84
C SER A 9 2.87 3.27 -18.32
N SER A 10 2.57 4.20 -17.41
CA SER A 10 2.11 5.57 -17.72
C SER A 10 3.17 6.65 -17.53
N ALA A 11 4.41 6.31 -17.16
CA ALA A 11 5.48 7.30 -17.11
C ALA A 11 5.86 7.71 -18.54
N HIS A 12 5.79 9.00 -18.86
CA HIS A 12 6.14 9.51 -20.20
C HIS A 12 7.67 9.61 -20.38
N ASN A 13 8.33 8.49 -20.17
CA ASN A 13 9.76 8.25 -20.31
C ASN A 13 9.99 7.15 -21.36
N TYR A 14 10.93 7.36 -22.28
CA TYR A 14 11.18 6.44 -23.39
C TYR A 14 11.52 5.03 -22.89
N GLY A 15 12.37 4.94 -21.86
CA GLY A 15 12.76 3.67 -21.26
C GLY A 15 11.61 2.95 -20.58
N ALA A 16 10.84 3.67 -19.76
CA ALA A 16 9.64 3.12 -19.08
C ALA A 16 8.67 2.47 -20.09
N MET A 17 8.36 3.16 -21.19
CA MET A 17 7.42 2.63 -22.19
C MET A 17 8.02 1.50 -23.03
N LEU A 18 9.25 1.66 -23.52
CA LEU A 18 9.86 0.69 -24.43
C LEU A 18 10.24 -0.61 -23.72
N GLN A 19 10.69 -0.55 -22.46
CA GLN A 19 10.92 -1.77 -21.67
C GLN A 19 9.59 -2.48 -21.36
N THR A 20 8.51 -1.73 -21.09
CA THR A 20 7.17 -2.32 -20.87
C THR A 20 6.69 -3.05 -22.13
N TYR A 21 6.86 -2.41 -23.30
CA TYR A 21 6.49 -3.01 -24.58
C TYR A 21 7.33 -4.25 -24.89
N ALA A 22 8.64 -4.18 -24.67
CA ALA A 22 9.54 -5.30 -24.89
C ALA A 22 9.22 -6.50 -23.97
N LEU A 23 8.92 -6.25 -22.70
CA LEU A 23 8.52 -7.31 -21.77
C LEU A 23 7.18 -7.93 -22.17
N GLN A 24 6.20 -7.11 -22.58
CA GLN A 24 4.91 -7.58 -23.09
C GLN A 24 5.10 -8.57 -24.25
N GLU A 25 5.83 -8.14 -25.30
CA GLU A 25 6.03 -8.97 -26.48
C GLU A 25 6.91 -10.19 -26.18
N THR A 26 7.89 -10.08 -25.28
CA THR A 26 8.67 -11.24 -24.84
C THR A 26 7.79 -12.32 -24.21
N VAL A 27 6.95 -11.96 -23.24
CA VAL A 27 6.07 -12.93 -22.55
C VAL A 27 4.97 -13.44 -23.49
N LYS A 28 4.47 -12.60 -24.39
CA LYS A 28 3.49 -13.00 -25.42
C LYS A 28 4.10 -14.02 -26.39
N ASN A 29 5.35 -13.83 -26.81
CA ASN A 29 6.08 -14.77 -27.68
C ASN A 29 6.37 -16.11 -26.99
N MET A 30 6.33 -16.16 -25.64
CA MET A 30 6.36 -17.41 -24.87
C MET A 30 5.01 -18.13 -24.81
N GLY A 31 3.97 -17.63 -25.49
CA GLY A 31 2.66 -18.29 -25.62
C GLY A 31 1.60 -17.87 -24.58
N PHE A 32 1.83 -16.80 -23.83
CA PHE A 32 0.90 -16.33 -22.79
C PHE A 32 -0.01 -15.21 -23.27
N GLY A 33 -1.24 -15.15 -22.74
CA GLY A 33 -2.11 -13.98 -22.90
C GLY A 33 -1.69 -12.86 -21.95
N VAL A 34 -1.13 -11.77 -22.46
CA VAL A 34 -0.52 -10.70 -21.65
C VAL A 34 -1.42 -9.45 -21.60
N GLU A 35 -1.59 -8.88 -20.41
CA GLU A 35 -2.25 -7.60 -20.20
C GLU A 35 -1.41 -6.72 -19.25
N ILE A 36 -1.20 -5.45 -19.62
CA ILE A 36 -0.53 -4.45 -18.79
C ILE A 36 -1.55 -3.85 -17.83
N ILE A 37 -1.28 -3.95 -16.54
CA ILE A 37 -2.06 -3.29 -15.49
C ILE A 37 -1.72 -1.80 -15.54
N ASN A 38 -2.66 -0.99 -16.04
CA ASN A 38 -2.51 0.44 -16.24
C ASN A 38 -2.61 1.22 -14.92
N PHE A 39 -1.63 1.01 -14.05
CA PHE A 39 -1.56 1.68 -12.76
C PHE A 39 -0.92 3.06 -12.91
N ARG A 40 -1.73 4.10 -12.70
CA ARG A 40 -1.43 5.52 -12.91
C ARG A 40 -1.44 6.30 -11.60
N PRO A 41 -0.52 6.00 -10.65
CA PRO A 41 -0.51 6.69 -9.37
C PRO A 41 -0.19 8.17 -9.58
N LYS A 42 -0.93 9.04 -8.88
CA LYS A 42 -0.78 10.50 -9.01
C LYS A 42 0.64 10.99 -8.77
N VAL A 43 1.46 10.29 -7.98
CA VAL A 43 2.85 10.69 -7.77
C VAL A 43 3.68 10.65 -9.05
N ILE A 44 3.41 9.68 -9.94
CA ILE A 44 4.10 9.50 -11.22
C ILE A 44 3.46 10.34 -12.32
N ASP A 45 2.15 10.18 -12.56
CA ASP A 45 1.44 10.87 -13.65
C ASP A 45 1.59 12.40 -13.58
N ASN A 46 1.60 12.95 -12.36
CA ASN A 46 1.77 14.38 -12.13
C ASN A 46 3.15 14.95 -12.54
N ILE A 47 4.16 14.11 -12.70
CA ILE A 47 5.50 14.52 -13.18
C ILE A 47 5.42 14.86 -14.67
N TYR A 48 4.61 14.09 -15.41
CA TYR A 48 4.53 14.16 -16.86
C TYR A 48 3.32 14.92 -17.40
N ASP A 49 2.26 15.09 -16.60
CA ASP A 49 1.03 15.79 -17.00
C ASP A 49 1.26 17.31 -17.20
N PRO A 50 1.24 17.81 -18.45
CA PRO A 50 1.38 19.24 -18.71
C PRO A 50 0.16 20.04 -18.22
N PHE A 51 -0.99 19.39 -18.01
CA PHE A 51 -2.26 20.01 -17.63
C PHE A 51 -2.52 20.00 -16.11
N ARG A 52 -1.58 19.51 -15.30
CA ARG A 52 -1.73 19.29 -13.84
C ARG A 52 -2.26 20.49 -13.06
N ARG A 53 -1.97 21.72 -13.50
CA ARG A 53 -2.41 22.93 -12.78
C ARG A 53 -3.94 22.99 -12.76
N LYS A 54 -4.53 22.77 -11.58
CA LYS A 54 -5.98 22.89 -11.37
C LYS A 54 -6.39 24.34 -11.12
N ARG A 55 -7.54 24.73 -11.68
CA ARG A 55 -8.18 26.03 -11.44
C ARG A 55 -8.62 26.12 -9.98
N ARG A 56 -8.12 27.11 -9.22
CA ARG A 56 -8.50 27.30 -7.81
C ARG A 56 -9.84 28.01 -7.62
N ASN A 57 -10.12 29.00 -8.48
CA ASN A 57 -11.37 29.76 -8.54
C ASN A 57 -11.54 30.33 -9.96
N TRP A 58 -12.67 30.98 -10.24
CA TRP A 58 -12.99 31.45 -11.60
C TRP A 58 -12.05 32.54 -12.14
N LEU A 59 -11.33 33.25 -11.26
CA LEU A 59 -10.36 34.33 -11.55
C LEU A 59 -8.88 33.89 -11.48
N ASP A 60 -8.56 32.58 -11.52
CA ASP A 60 -7.17 32.12 -11.41
C ASP A 60 -6.37 32.45 -12.69
N ILE A 61 -5.89 33.69 -12.80
CA ILE A 61 -5.12 34.22 -13.94
C ILE A 61 -3.92 33.32 -14.26
N LYS A 62 -3.27 32.78 -13.23
CA LYS A 62 -2.13 31.87 -13.40
C LYS A 62 -2.55 30.53 -14.03
N TYR A 63 -3.77 30.04 -13.79
CA TYR A 63 -4.33 28.88 -14.49
C TYR A 63 -4.57 29.19 -15.97
N TYR A 64 -5.25 30.30 -16.30
CA TYR A 64 -5.52 30.65 -17.70
C TYR A 64 -4.24 30.96 -18.48
N LYS A 65 -3.29 31.68 -17.87
CA LYS A 65 -1.95 31.91 -18.45
C LYS A 65 -1.24 30.60 -18.73
N HIS A 66 -1.24 29.65 -17.79
CA HIS A 66 -0.68 28.31 -18.01
C HIS A 66 -1.35 27.60 -19.20
N ARG A 67 -2.68 27.67 -19.32
CA ARG A 67 -3.40 27.06 -20.46
C ARG A 67 -3.01 27.71 -21.78
N ILE A 68 -2.92 29.04 -21.83
CA ILE A 68 -2.45 29.78 -23.02
C ILE A 68 -1.01 29.36 -23.35
N ASP A 69 -0.11 29.39 -22.38
CA ASP A 69 1.30 29.05 -22.56
C ASP A 69 1.49 27.61 -23.07
N LEU A 70 0.63 26.65 -22.68
CA LEU A 70 0.64 25.29 -23.22
C LEU A 70 0.33 25.23 -24.71
N TYR A 71 -0.59 26.07 -25.20
CA TYR A 71 -0.96 26.11 -26.63
C TYR A 71 -0.09 27.06 -27.46
N THR A 72 0.71 27.93 -26.81
CA THR A 72 1.65 28.84 -27.49
C THR A 72 3.10 28.41 -27.28
N LYS A 73 3.67 28.71 -26.11
CA LYS A 73 5.11 28.55 -25.78
C LYS A 73 5.54 27.10 -25.54
N TYR A 74 4.66 26.26 -25.00
CA TYR A 74 4.96 24.91 -24.54
C TYR A 74 4.21 23.82 -25.34
N ARG A 75 3.84 24.12 -26.60
CA ARG A 75 3.17 23.16 -27.51
C ARG A 75 3.90 21.83 -27.64
N PHE A 76 5.23 21.85 -27.58
CA PHE A 76 6.07 20.65 -27.62
C PHE A 76 5.78 19.68 -26.47
N LYS A 77 5.40 20.18 -25.28
CA LYS A 77 4.99 19.34 -24.14
C LYS A 77 3.69 18.60 -24.42
N ILE A 78 2.73 19.27 -25.07
CA ILE A 78 1.47 18.64 -25.48
C ILE A 78 1.74 17.58 -26.55
N ARG A 79 2.54 17.89 -27.58
CA ARG A 79 2.89 16.91 -28.62
C ARG A 79 3.54 15.67 -28.01
N LYS A 80 4.53 15.86 -27.11
CA LYS A 80 5.17 14.75 -26.40
C LYS A 80 4.14 13.95 -25.62
N PHE A 81 3.36 14.59 -24.74
CA PHE A 81 2.35 13.94 -23.93
C PHE A 81 1.37 13.10 -24.77
N ASN A 82 0.83 13.68 -25.84
CA ASN A 82 -0.09 12.99 -26.75
C ASN A 82 0.59 11.84 -27.50
N GLY A 83 1.85 11.98 -27.90
CA GLY A 83 2.62 10.92 -28.55
C GLY A 83 2.83 9.71 -27.64
N PHE A 84 3.12 9.96 -26.36
CA PHE A 84 3.25 8.90 -25.36
C PHE A 84 1.90 8.22 -25.06
N GLU A 85 0.82 8.98 -24.88
CA GLU A 85 -0.52 8.38 -24.68
C GLU A 85 -0.99 7.60 -25.92
N LYS A 86 -0.66 8.08 -27.13
CA LYS A 86 -0.92 7.36 -28.38
C LYS A 86 -0.14 6.04 -28.41
N PHE A 87 1.15 6.06 -28.07
CA PHE A 87 1.97 4.85 -28.00
C PHE A 87 1.38 3.83 -27.01
N LEU A 88 0.98 4.29 -25.81
CA LEU A 88 0.34 3.45 -24.79
C LEU A 88 -0.89 2.76 -25.36
N LYS A 89 -1.79 3.54 -25.97
CA LYS A 89 -3.07 3.05 -26.50
C LYS A 89 -2.91 2.09 -27.68
N GLU A 90 -1.94 2.32 -28.55
CA GLU A 90 -1.79 1.57 -29.81
C GLU A 90 -0.90 0.33 -29.68
N ASN A 91 0.04 0.29 -28.72
CA ASN A 91 1.07 -0.76 -28.67
C ASN A 91 1.02 -1.58 -27.37
N LEU A 92 0.43 -1.07 -26.28
CA LEU A 92 0.28 -1.82 -25.03
C LEU A 92 -1.15 -2.35 -24.89
N ASN A 93 -1.28 -3.64 -24.60
CA ASN A 93 -2.58 -4.24 -24.27
C ASN A 93 -2.91 -3.95 -22.81
N THR A 94 -3.54 -2.81 -22.53
CA THR A 94 -3.71 -2.33 -21.16
C THR A 94 -5.12 -2.53 -20.60
N THR A 95 -5.21 -2.76 -19.29
CA THR A 95 -6.47 -2.58 -18.55
C THR A 95 -6.92 -1.11 -18.55
N LYS A 96 -8.14 -0.85 -18.05
CA LYS A 96 -8.57 0.52 -17.70
C LYS A 96 -7.61 1.14 -16.66
N PRO A 97 -7.46 2.47 -16.60
CA PRO A 97 -6.53 3.10 -15.68
C PRO A 97 -6.99 2.99 -14.21
N TYR A 98 -6.03 2.73 -13.32
CA TYR A 98 -6.21 2.68 -11.86
C TYR A 98 -5.28 3.69 -11.17
N GLN A 99 -5.82 4.60 -10.36
CA GLN A 99 -5.04 5.66 -9.70
C GLN A 99 -4.56 5.32 -8.29
N THR A 100 -5.17 4.33 -7.63
CA THR A 100 -4.87 3.98 -6.24
C THR A 100 -4.81 2.47 -6.06
N PHE A 101 -4.04 2.02 -5.06
CA PHE A 101 -3.96 0.60 -4.69
C PHE A 101 -5.34 0.01 -4.36
N TYR A 102 -6.22 0.78 -3.69
CA TYR A 102 -7.58 0.34 -3.40
C TYR A 102 -8.44 0.13 -4.64
N GLN A 103 -8.22 0.89 -5.73
CA GLN A 103 -8.91 0.64 -6.98
C GLN A 103 -8.45 -0.66 -7.65
N LEU A 104 -7.19 -1.09 -7.44
CA LEU A 104 -6.71 -2.40 -7.88
C LEU A 104 -7.36 -3.52 -7.07
N LEU A 105 -7.50 -3.36 -5.75
CA LEU A 105 -8.24 -4.29 -4.89
C LEU A 105 -9.72 -4.39 -5.31
N ASP A 106 -10.37 -3.25 -5.57
CA ASP A 106 -11.76 -3.19 -6.06
C ASP A 106 -11.95 -3.85 -7.43
N ALA A 107 -10.92 -3.82 -8.28
CA ALA A 107 -10.98 -4.38 -9.61
C ALA A 107 -10.99 -5.91 -9.61
N ASN A 108 -10.51 -6.54 -8.53
CA ASN A 108 -10.40 -7.99 -8.37
C ASN A 108 -9.84 -8.68 -9.63
N LEU A 109 -8.71 -8.18 -10.11
CA LEU A 109 -8.11 -8.64 -11.36
C LEU A 109 -7.64 -10.08 -11.21
N SER A 110 -8.21 -10.98 -12.00
CA SER A 110 -7.84 -12.40 -12.00
C SER A 110 -6.78 -12.68 -13.06
N TYR A 111 -5.62 -13.14 -12.61
CA TYR A 111 -4.50 -13.57 -13.44
C TYR A 111 -3.89 -14.85 -12.85
N ASP A 112 -3.43 -15.76 -13.70
CA ASP A 112 -2.70 -16.95 -13.27
C ASP A 112 -1.30 -16.57 -12.77
N LEU A 113 -0.70 -15.58 -13.46
CA LEU A 113 0.66 -15.09 -13.27
C LEU A 113 0.67 -13.56 -13.23
N LEU A 114 1.49 -13.00 -12.35
CA LEU A 114 1.69 -11.56 -12.25
C LEU A 114 3.18 -11.23 -12.22
N ILE A 115 3.57 -10.25 -13.02
CA ILE A 115 4.94 -9.73 -13.08
C ILE A 115 4.94 -8.27 -12.62
N ALA A 116 5.80 -7.94 -11.67
CA ALA A 116 6.13 -6.55 -11.32
C ALA A 116 7.52 -6.20 -11.82
N GLY A 117 7.66 -5.06 -12.50
CA GLY A 117 8.94 -4.55 -12.99
C GLY A 117 8.96 -4.35 -14.51
N SER A 118 10.08 -3.94 -15.11
CA SER A 118 11.46 -3.87 -14.58
C SER A 118 11.98 -2.46 -14.28
N ASP A 119 11.11 -1.45 -14.16
CA ASP A 119 11.57 -0.09 -13.91
C ASP A 119 11.97 0.10 -12.42
N GLN A 120 12.25 1.34 -12.02
CA GLN A 120 12.51 1.79 -10.65
C GLN A 120 11.25 1.75 -9.75
N ILE A 121 10.47 0.67 -9.85
CA ILE A 121 9.18 0.51 -9.17
C ILE A 121 9.33 0.35 -7.64
N TRP A 122 10.53 0.08 -7.14
CA TRP A 122 10.86 0.05 -5.71
C TRP A 122 11.62 1.30 -5.23
N ASN A 123 11.85 2.28 -6.10
CA ASN A 123 12.51 3.53 -5.73
C ASN A 123 11.58 4.42 -4.89
N GLN A 124 11.94 4.60 -3.62
CA GLN A 124 11.14 5.32 -2.61
C GLN A 124 11.00 6.81 -2.91
N GLU A 125 11.96 7.42 -3.59
CA GLU A 125 11.91 8.84 -3.96
C GLU A 125 10.88 9.05 -5.08
N ILE A 126 10.88 8.16 -6.07
CA ILE A 126 9.96 8.18 -7.21
C ILE A 126 8.53 7.85 -6.75
N THR A 127 8.35 6.83 -5.91
CA THR A 127 7.02 6.37 -5.48
C THR A 127 6.49 7.05 -4.22
N GLN A 128 7.30 7.91 -3.56
CA GLN A 128 7.02 8.52 -2.25
C GLN A 128 6.79 7.48 -1.15
N GLY A 129 7.73 6.56 -1.01
CA GLY A 129 7.69 5.37 -0.15
C GLY A 129 7.26 4.11 -0.90
N LEU A 130 7.35 2.96 -0.26
CA LEU A 130 7.06 1.67 -0.89
C LEU A 130 5.57 1.53 -1.24
N ASN A 131 5.26 1.33 -2.52
CA ASN A 131 3.88 1.21 -2.99
C ASN A 131 3.48 -0.28 -3.10
N PRO A 132 2.50 -0.76 -2.31
CA PRO A 132 2.11 -2.18 -2.28
C PRO A 132 1.63 -2.74 -3.63
N ALA A 133 1.21 -1.88 -4.57
CA ALA A 133 0.87 -2.31 -5.93
C ALA A 133 2.07 -2.96 -6.65
N TYR A 134 3.25 -2.37 -6.53
CA TYR A 134 4.49 -2.87 -7.16
C TYR A 134 5.11 -4.07 -6.42
N PHE A 135 4.50 -4.47 -5.31
CA PHE A 135 4.78 -5.72 -4.61
C PHE A 135 3.67 -6.75 -4.81
N LEU A 136 2.73 -6.50 -5.73
CA LEU A 136 1.62 -7.40 -6.06
C LEU A 136 0.71 -7.75 -4.86
N LYS A 137 0.57 -6.84 -3.88
CA LYS A 137 -0.28 -7.07 -2.69
C LYS A 137 -1.78 -7.05 -2.98
N PHE A 138 -2.19 -6.71 -4.19
CA PHE A 138 -3.60 -6.77 -4.65
C PHE A 138 -3.96 -8.10 -5.30
N ALA A 139 -2.96 -8.96 -5.53
CA ALA A 139 -3.12 -10.21 -6.24
C ALA A 139 -3.74 -11.30 -5.36
N ASP A 140 -4.46 -12.23 -5.99
CA ASP A 140 -4.97 -13.44 -5.34
C ASP A 140 -3.80 -14.28 -4.78
N ASP A 141 -4.06 -15.02 -3.70
CA ASP A 141 -3.12 -15.96 -3.09
C ASP A 141 -2.76 -17.12 -4.05
N LYS A 142 -3.65 -17.43 -5.00
CA LYS A 142 -3.43 -18.46 -6.03
C LYS A 142 -2.52 -18.00 -7.17
N SER A 143 -2.47 -16.70 -7.45
CA SER A 143 -1.64 -16.16 -8.54
C SER A 143 -0.16 -16.31 -8.18
N LYS A 144 0.64 -16.79 -9.14
CA LYS A 144 2.11 -16.79 -9.00
C LYS A 144 2.64 -15.39 -9.27
N LYS A 145 3.46 -14.88 -8.36
CA LYS A 145 3.90 -13.47 -8.27
C LYS A 145 5.40 -13.38 -8.54
N ILE A 146 5.79 -12.64 -9.55
CA ILE A 146 7.17 -12.58 -10.06
C ILE A 146 7.65 -11.13 -10.03
N SER A 147 8.85 -10.90 -9.55
CA SER A 147 9.60 -9.68 -9.85
C SER A 147 10.49 -9.92 -11.05
N TYR A 148 10.31 -9.16 -12.13
CA TYR A 148 11.24 -9.16 -13.27
C TYR A 148 12.02 -7.85 -13.31
N GLY A 149 13.32 -7.91 -13.04
CA GLY A 149 14.22 -6.76 -13.15
C GLY A 149 13.81 -5.54 -12.31
N ALA A 150 13.04 -5.73 -11.23
CA ALA A 150 12.58 -4.60 -10.41
C ALA A 150 13.78 -3.92 -9.75
N SER A 151 13.75 -2.58 -9.73
CA SER A 151 14.87 -1.78 -9.27
C SER A 151 14.52 -0.91 -8.08
N ILE A 152 15.45 -0.84 -7.13
CA ILE A 152 15.45 0.13 -6.02
C ILE A 152 15.97 1.50 -6.48
N GLY A 153 16.85 1.54 -7.50
CA GLY A 153 17.45 2.77 -8.01
C GLY A 153 18.57 3.35 -7.13
N SER A 154 18.95 2.59 -6.10
CA SER A 154 20.04 2.81 -5.16
C SER A 154 20.51 1.45 -4.64
N ASP A 155 21.60 1.42 -3.87
CA ASP A 155 22.14 0.18 -3.31
C ASP A 155 21.39 -0.29 -2.05
N THR A 156 20.58 0.59 -1.45
CA THR A 156 19.88 0.35 -0.17
C THR A 156 18.53 1.06 -0.11
N ILE A 157 17.69 0.61 0.82
CA ILE A 157 16.42 1.24 1.17
C ILE A 157 16.57 1.96 2.51
N GLU A 158 15.85 3.07 2.66
CA GLU A 158 15.86 3.83 3.91
C GLU A 158 15.42 2.97 5.12
N LYS A 159 16.11 3.09 6.27
CA LYS A 159 16.02 2.18 7.43
C LYS A 159 14.60 1.87 7.92
N PHE A 160 13.71 2.86 7.98
CA PHE A 160 12.35 2.68 8.50
C PHE A 160 11.45 1.87 7.55
N ASP A 161 11.80 1.78 6.26
CA ASP A 161 11.05 1.02 5.26
C ASP A 161 11.62 -0.40 5.10
N LEU A 162 12.75 -0.71 5.76
CA LEU A 162 13.40 -2.02 5.68
C LEU A 162 12.47 -3.16 6.12
N ASN A 163 11.72 -2.97 7.21
CA ASN A 163 10.75 -3.97 7.68
C ASN A 163 9.58 -4.14 6.70
N ILE A 164 9.12 -3.05 6.10
CA ILE A 164 8.07 -3.06 5.07
C ILE A 164 8.56 -3.81 3.83
N PHE A 165 9.76 -3.48 3.36
CA PHE A 165 10.36 -4.10 2.19
C PHE A 165 10.59 -5.59 2.41
N LYS A 166 11.20 -5.97 3.55
CA LYS A 166 11.38 -7.38 3.95
C LYS A 166 10.06 -8.14 3.94
N HIS A 167 8.99 -7.54 4.49
CA HIS A 167 7.67 -8.14 4.49
C HIS A 167 7.10 -8.28 3.08
N TYR A 168 7.18 -7.24 2.25
CA TYR A 168 6.65 -7.27 0.89
C TYR A 168 7.40 -8.22 -0.05
N LEU A 169 8.72 -8.41 0.13
CA LEU A 169 9.50 -9.40 -0.64
C LEU A 169 8.98 -10.82 -0.45
N LYS A 170 8.41 -11.16 0.72
CA LYS A 170 7.80 -12.47 0.96
C LYS A 170 6.66 -12.78 -0.03
N ASN A 171 6.01 -11.76 -0.60
CA ASN A 171 4.87 -11.93 -1.50
C ASN A 171 5.25 -12.48 -2.89
N PHE A 172 6.50 -12.35 -3.33
CA PHE A 172 6.96 -12.84 -4.64
C PHE A 172 7.39 -14.30 -4.58
N ASP A 173 6.90 -15.16 -5.46
CA ASP A 173 7.37 -16.54 -5.61
C ASP A 173 8.77 -16.60 -6.27
N SER A 174 9.06 -15.68 -7.20
CA SER A 174 10.37 -15.57 -7.86
C SER A 174 10.83 -14.11 -7.91
N ILE A 175 12.11 -13.86 -7.66
CA ILE A 175 12.66 -12.50 -7.55
C ILE A 175 13.85 -12.34 -8.50
N SER A 176 13.75 -11.40 -9.42
CA SER A 176 14.92 -10.83 -10.09
C SER A 176 14.93 -9.31 -9.98
N ILE A 177 16.15 -8.78 -10.06
CA ILE A 177 16.48 -7.34 -10.06
C ILE A 177 17.40 -7.03 -11.24
N ARG A 178 17.55 -5.73 -11.54
CA ARG A 178 18.41 -5.29 -12.65
C ARG A 178 19.83 -4.95 -12.21
N GLU A 179 20.00 -4.33 -11.05
CA GLU A 179 21.30 -3.85 -10.57
C GLU A 179 22.01 -4.88 -9.69
N SER A 180 23.26 -5.21 -10.02
CA SER A 180 24.07 -6.14 -9.22
C SER A 180 24.46 -5.57 -7.85
N SER A 181 24.59 -4.25 -7.74
CA SER A 181 24.96 -3.56 -6.49
C SER A 181 23.96 -3.80 -5.36
N ALA A 182 22.66 -3.91 -5.68
CA ALA A 182 21.60 -4.15 -4.71
C ALA A 182 21.46 -5.63 -4.30
N LEU A 183 22.12 -6.57 -4.98
CA LEU A 183 21.95 -8.01 -4.78
C LEU A 183 22.26 -8.45 -3.35
N ASN A 184 23.41 -8.02 -2.82
CA ASN A 184 23.87 -8.39 -1.48
C ASN A 184 22.97 -7.82 -0.39
N PHE A 185 22.37 -6.64 -0.63
CA PHE A 185 21.41 -6.05 0.28
C PHE A 185 20.10 -6.86 0.29
N ILE A 186 19.53 -7.17 -0.88
CA ILE A 186 18.25 -7.88 -0.98
C ILE A 186 18.36 -9.33 -0.47
N LYS A 187 19.47 -10.04 -0.76
CA LYS A 187 19.71 -11.40 -0.26
C LYS A 187 19.69 -11.49 1.26
N LYS A 188 20.04 -10.42 1.99
CA LYS A 188 19.95 -10.39 3.47
C LYS A 188 18.51 -10.24 3.99
N LEU A 189 17.56 -9.88 3.12
CA LEU A 189 16.17 -9.58 3.49
C LEU A 189 15.19 -10.69 3.10
N THR A 190 15.61 -11.64 2.25
CA THR A 190 14.76 -12.75 1.81
C THR A 190 15.52 -14.06 1.80
N ASN A 191 14.84 -15.16 2.12
CA ASN A 191 15.39 -16.51 1.99
C ASN A 191 15.25 -17.07 0.57
N LYS A 192 14.73 -16.26 -0.38
CA LYS A 192 14.54 -16.65 -1.77
C LYS A 192 15.78 -16.33 -2.59
N ASN A 193 16.04 -17.13 -3.63
CA ASN A 193 17.04 -16.79 -4.62
C ASN A 193 16.66 -15.48 -5.33
N VAL A 194 17.68 -14.67 -5.62
CA VAL A 194 17.54 -13.38 -6.31
C VAL A 194 18.46 -13.40 -7.51
N ASP A 195 17.87 -13.30 -8.69
CA ASP A 195 18.58 -13.31 -9.97
C ASP A 195 18.84 -11.89 -10.49
N ILE A 196 19.94 -11.73 -11.22
CA ILE A 196 20.22 -10.52 -12.02
C ILE A 196 19.78 -10.78 -13.45
N VAL A 197 18.90 -9.91 -13.96
CA VAL A 197 18.37 -9.98 -15.33
C VAL A 197 18.61 -8.67 -16.06
N VAL A 198 18.63 -8.73 -17.40
CA VAL A 198 18.76 -7.55 -18.24
C VAL A 198 17.47 -6.73 -18.28
N ASP A 199 17.62 -5.45 -18.64
CA ASP A 199 16.49 -4.62 -19.03
C ASP A 199 15.70 -5.31 -20.17
N PRO A 200 14.36 -5.35 -20.14
CA PRO A 200 13.55 -5.98 -21.17
C PRO A 200 13.85 -5.48 -22.58
N THR A 201 14.36 -4.26 -22.72
CA THR A 201 14.77 -3.76 -24.04
C THR A 201 15.86 -4.59 -24.72
N LEU A 202 16.68 -5.30 -23.94
CA LEU A 202 17.70 -6.23 -24.42
C LEU A 202 17.18 -7.67 -24.64
N LEU A 203 15.90 -7.96 -24.34
CA LEU A 203 15.28 -9.25 -24.67
C LEU A 203 14.79 -9.32 -26.12
N GLN A 204 14.81 -8.19 -26.81
CA GLN A 204 14.42 -8.05 -28.20
C GLN A 204 15.63 -7.65 -29.04
N ASN A 205 15.63 -8.07 -30.31
CA ASN A 205 16.70 -7.76 -31.24
C ASN A 205 16.47 -6.44 -31.97
N LYS A 206 17.44 -6.05 -32.80
CA LYS A 206 17.39 -4.86 -33.63
C LYS A 206 16.17 -4.84 -34.56
N GLU A 207 15.86 -5.96 -35.19
CA GLU A 207 14.76 -6.08 -36.16
C GLU A 207 13.40 -5.78 -35.53
N PHE A 208 13.21 -6.16 -34.26
CA PHE A 208 11.99 -5.85 -33.51
C PHE A 208 11.76 -4.34 -33.44
N TYR A 209 12.78 -3.57 -33.05
CA TYR A 209 12.67 -2.11 -32.91
C TYR A 209 12.63 -1.38 -34.25
N GLU A 210 13.32 -1.92 -35.26
CA GLU A 210 13.27 -1.40 -36.62
C GLU A 210 11.86 -1.44 -37.21
N LYS A 211 11.06 -2.46 -36.89
CA LYS A 211 9.67 -2.60 -37.36
C LYS A 211 8.72 -1.56 -36.77
N ILE A 212 9.01 -1.02 -35.58
CA ILE A 212 8.09 -0.11 -34.87
C ILE A 212 8.51 1.35 -34.95
N LYS A 213 9.74 1.68 -35.35
CA LYS A 213 10.19 3.08 -35.45
C LYS A 213 9.35 3.85 -36.48
N ASN A 214 9.30 5.17 -36.31
CA ASN A 214 8.55 6.05 -37.21
C ASN A 214 9.51 7.02 -37.91
N ASP A 215 9.86 6.73 -39.17
CA ASP A 215 10.81 7.56 -39.95
C ASP A 215 10.21 8.86 -40.50
N ASN A 216 8.90 9.07 -40.37
CA ASN A 216 8.27 10.32 -40.82
C ASN A 216 8.90 11.55 -40.16
N ILE A 217 9.43 11.40 -38.94
CA ILE A 217 10.14 12.47 -38.23
C ILE A 217 11.39 12.95 -38.99
N LEU A 218 12.08 12.08 -39.72
CA LEU A 218 13.26 12.45 -40.49
C LEU A 218 12.90 13.38 -41.64
N ASN A 219 11.78 13.10 -42.32
CA ASN A 219 11.24 13.94 -43.38
C ASN A 219 10.78 15.30 -42.82
N GLU A 220 10.07 15.31 -41.68
CA GLU A 220 9.66 16.55 -40.98
C GLU A 220 10.88 17.43 -40.63
N LEU A 221 11.98 16.80 -40.20
CA LEU A 221 13.20 17.48 -39.79
C LEU A 221 14.19 17.73 -40.93
N LYS A 222 13.95 17.20 -42.13
CA LYS A 222 14.87 17.21 -43.28
C LYS A 222 16.25 16.61 -42.93
N LEU A 223 16.25 15.50 -42.21
CA LEU A 223 17.44 14.74 -41.83
C LEU A 223 17.65 13.58 -42.80
N LYS A 224 18.92 13.20 -43.04
CA LYS A 224 19.26 12.00 -43.81
C LYS A 224 19.86 10.96 -42.89
N LYS A 225 19.74 9.68 -43.26
CA LYS A 225 20.39 8.60 -42.53
C LYS A 225 21.90 8.82 -42.50
N ASP A 226 22.49 8.60 -41.33
CA ASP A 226 23.92 8.69 -41.05
C ASP A 226 24.52 10.09 -41.35
N ASP A 227 23.72 11.17 -41.25
CA ASP A 227 24.14 12.55 -41.54
C ASP A 227 24.26 13.48 -40.32
N TYR A 228 23.98 12.97 -39.12
CA TYR A 228 23.93 13.76 -37.89
C TYR A 228 24.41 13.01 -36.65
N VAL A 229 24.81 13.79 -35.64
CA VAL A 229 25.01 13.36 -34.26
C VAL A 229 23.71 13.63 -33.48
N PHE A 230 23.17 12.60 -32.85
CA PHE A 230 22.05 12.77 -31.92
C PHE A 230 22.57 12.95 -30.51
N VAL A 231 22.37 14.14 -29.94
CA VAL A 231 22.69 14.43 -28.55
C VAL A 231 21.44 14.22 -27.70
N PHE A 232 21.46 13.21 -26.83
CA PHE A 232 20.32 12.84 -26.01
C PHE A 232 20.69 12.85 -24.53
N THR A 233 20.19 13.84 -23.78
CA THR A 233 20.50 13.97 -22.34
C THR A 233 19.26 13.91 -21.44
N LEU A 234 19.40 13.33 -20.25
CA LEU A 234 18.35 13.32 -19.20
C LEU A 234 18.47 14.47 -18.21
N GLU A 235 19.66 15.01 -18.02
CA GLU A 235 19.95 16.13 -17.15
C GLU A 235 20.74 17.23 -17.88
N HIS A 236 20.98 18.33 -17.18
CA HIS A 236 21.94 19.35 -17.61
C HIS A 236 23.34 18.93 -17.15
N ASN A 237 24.25 18.68 -18.08
CA ASN A 237 25.61 18.26 -17.80
C ASN A 237 26.54 19.01 -18.77
N GLU A 238 27.47 19.79 -18.22
CA GLU A 238 28.35 20.64 -19.04
C GLU A 238 29.42 19.83 -19.78
N GLU A 239 29.87 18.71 -19.23
CA GLU A 239 30.91 17.87 -19.83
C GLU A 239 30.39 17.21 -21.11
N ILE A 240 29.19 16.62 -21.08
CA ILE A 240 28.57 16.07 -22.29
C ILE A 240 28.33 17.13 -23.36
N PHE A 241 28.02 18.38 -22.97
CA PHE A 241 27.84 19.45 -23.93
C PHE A 241 29.15 19.88 -24.59
N LYS A 242 30.23 20.04 -23.81
CA LYS A 242 31.57 20.35 -24.35
C LYS A 242 32.05 19.24 -25.29
N ILE A 243 31.91 17.98 -24.87
CA ILE A 243 32.30 16.81 -25.67
C ILE A 243 31.50 16.78 -26.99
N ALA A 244 30.18 16.92 -26.92
CA ALA A 244 29.34 16.90 -28.12
C ALA A 244 29.65 18.06 -29.09
N ASP A 245 29.88 19.27 -28.56
CA ASP A 245 30.19 20.45 -29.39
C ASP A 245 31.54 20.26 -30.09
N GLU A 246 32.60 19.91 -29.34
CA GLU A 246 33.95 19.65 -29.85
C GLU A 246 33.95 18.52 -30.89
N PHE A 247 33.33 17.38 -30.57
CA PHE A 247 33.24 16.24 -31.47
C PHE A 247 32.52 16.61 -32.77
N SER A 248 31.41 17.34 -32.67
CA SER A 248 30.64 17.76 -33.86
C SER A 248 31.40 18.74 -34.74
N LYS A 249 32.21 19.63 -34.16
CA LYS A 249 33.04 20.62 -34.90
C LYS A 249 34.19 19.95 -35.63
N ASN A 250 34.96 19.13 -34.92
CA ASN A 250 36.15 18.49 -35.48
C ASN A 250 35.83 17.53 -36.63
N ASN A 251 34.60 17.00 -36.67
CA ASN A 251 34.15 16.08 -37.71
C ASN A 251 33.11 16.68 -38.68
N GLY A 252 32.73 17.96 -38.52
CA GLY A 252 31.77 18.63 -39.40
C GLY A 252 30.35 18.05 -39.38
N PHE A 253 29.93 17.39 -38.30
CA PHE A 253 28.61 16.76 -38.23
C PHE A 253 27.51 17.71 -37.74
N LYS A 254 26.33 17.58 -38.35
CA LYS A 254 25.10 18.25 -37.89
C LYS A 254 24.70 17.71 -36.51
N VAL A 255 24.22 18.58 -35.64
CA VAL A 255 23.72 18.18 -34.30
C VAL A 255 22.19 18.28 -34.22
N VAL A 256 21.57 17.17 -33.79
CA VAL A 256 20.15 17.12 -33.41
C VAL A 256 20.08 16.95 -31.89
N PHE A 257 19.37 17.85 -31.20
CA PHE A 257 19.36 17.88 -29.74
C PHE A 257 17.96 17.69 -29.14
N ASN A 258 17.84 16.86 -28.10
CA ASN A 258 16.54 16.54 -27.48
C ASN A 258 15.95 17.63 -26.57
N ARG A 259 16.55 18.81 -26.47
CA ARG A 259 16.07 19.93 -25.63
C ARG A 259 15.61 21.13 -26.48
N PRO A 260 14.70 21.98 -25.95
CA PRO A 260 14.10 23.10 -26.70
C PRO A 260 15.04 24.31 -26.92
N VAL A 261 16.35 24.16 -26.69
CA VAL A 261 17.32 25.27 -26.73
C VAL A 261 18.41 24.99 -27.76
N LYS A 262 18.93 26.05 -28.39
CA LYS A 262 20.18 25.97 -29.17
C LYS A 262 21.35 25.96 -28.19
N ARG A 263 22.15 24.89 -28.23
CA ARG A 263 23.29 24.68 -27.33
C ARG A 263 24.61 24.50 -28.09
N PHE A 264 24.56 23.92 -29.29
CA PHE A 264 25.74 23.61 -30.09
C PHE A 264 25.85 24.51 -31.31
N GLU A 265 27.07 24.72 -31.78
CA GLU A 265 27.34 25.54 -32.96
C GLU A 265 26.72 24.92 -34.22
N ASN A 266 27.01 23.62 -34.44
CA ASN A 266 26.49 22.82 -35.55
C ASN A 266 25.05 22.30 -35.32
N GLN A 267 24.31 22.86 -34.36
CA GLN A 267 22.94 22.43 -34.08
C GLN A 267 21.97 22.87 -35.17
N VAL A 268 21.42 21.87 -35.88
CA VAL A 268 20.44 22.09 -36.96
C VAL A 268 19.00 21.97 -36.46
N LYS A 269 18.74 21.16 -35.43
CA LYS A 269 17.38 20.88 -34.92
C LYS A 269 17.33 20.67 -33.40
N SER A 270 16.20 21.07 -32.81
CA SER A 270 15.78 20.75 -31.44
C SER A 270 14.52 19.91 -31.46
N VAL A 271 14.51 18.77 -30.77
CA VAL A 271 13.45 17.75 -30.83
C VAL A 271 12.90 17.35 -29.43
N PRO A 272 12.45 18.30 -28.60
CA PRO A 272 11.95 18.01 -27.25
C PRO A 272 10.55 17.35 -27.22
N PHE A 273 9.93 17.17 -28.38
CA PHE A 273 8.54 16.74 -28.53
C PHE A 273 8.36 15.29 -28.98
N VAL A 274 9.46 14.55 -29.20
CA VAL A 274 9.42 13.26 -29.88
C VAL A 274 8.74 12.18 -29.04
N ASP A 275 7.94 11.35 -29.72
CA ASP A 275 7.31 10.16 -29.14
C ASP A 275 8.26 8.95 -29.10
N PRO A 276 7.88 7.80 -28.50
CA PRO A 276 8.74 6.63 -28.44
C PRO A 276 9.19 6.05 -29.78
N LYS A 277 8.35 6.05 -30.82
CA LYS A 277 8.69 5.52 -32.16
C LYS A 277 9.60 6.47 -32.91
N GLU A 278 9.38 7.77 -32.77
CA GLU A 278 10.24 8.82 -33.33
C GLU A 278 11.61 8.83 -32.64
N PHE A 279 11.66 8.61 -31.32
CA PHE A 279 12.91 8.45 -30.57
C PHE A 279 13.77 7.30 -31.10
N LEU A 280 13.17 6.12 -31.34
CA LEU A 280 13.86 4.99 -31.96
C LEU A 280 14.40 5.35 -33.35
N SER A 281 13.59 6.03 -34.18
CA SER A 281 14.03 6.45 -35.52
C SER A 281 15.21 7.41 -35.48
N LEU A 282 15.21 8.36 -34.53
CA LEU A 282 16.30 9.32 -34.37
C LEU A 282 17.62 8.67 -33.94
N ILE A 283 17.59 7.60 -33.14
CA ILE A 283 18.81 6.86 -32.80
C ILE A 283 19.23 5.97 -33.98
N TYR A 284 18.29 5.20 -34.53
CA TYR A 284 18.54 4.25 -35.62
C TYR A 284 19.14 4.90 -36.88
N ASN A 285 18.81 6.17 -37.15
CA ASN A 285 19.29 6.86 -38.33
C ASN A 285 20.43 7.85 -38.07
N ALA A 286 20.88 8.00 -36.81
CA ALA A 286 22.02 8.85 -36.50
C ALA A 286 23.34 8.17 -36.90
N LYS A 287 24.34 8.99 -37.21
CA LYS A 287 25.72 8.51 -37.45
C LYS A 287 26.44 8.23 -36.13
N TYR A 288 26.28 9.13 -35.17
CA TYR A 288 26.81 8.99 -33.81
C TYR A 288 25.77 9.40 -32.77
N ILE A 289 25.85 8.79 -31.60
CA ILE A 289 25.04 9.16 -30.44
C ILE A 289 25.94 9.74 -29.36
N VAL A 290 25.53 10.85 -28.75
CA VAL A 290 26.17 11.37 -27.53
C VAL A 290 25.14 11.41 -26.42
N THR A 291 25.33 10.62 -25.36
CA THR A 291 24.27 10.44 -24.35
C THR A 291 24.76 10.20 -22.92
N ASN A 292 23.99 10.70 -21.96
CA ASN A 292 24.08 10.31 -20.55
C ASN A 292 22.85 9.55 -20.05
N SER A 293 22.06 9.02 -21.00
CA SER A 293 20.89 8.22 -20.69
C SER A 293 21.21 6.75 -20.83
N PHE A 294 20.84 5.95 -19.83
CA PHE A 294 20.90 4.49 -19.92
C PHE A 294 20.19 3.95 -21.17
N HIS A 295 18.96 4.38 -21.46
CA HIS A 295 18.24 3.91 -22.65
C HIS A 295 18.78 4.50 -23.95
N GLY A 296 19.35 5.71 -23.91
CA GLY A 296 20.10 6.25 -25.04
C GLY A 296 21.27 5.35 -25.41
N LEU A 297 22.02 4.90 -24.41
CA LEU A 297 23.13 3.96 -24.56
C LEU A 297 22.65 2.58 -25.06
N ILE A 298 21.64 1.99 -24.42
CA ILE A 298 21.10 0.68 -24.80
C ILE A 298 20.65 0.65 -26.27
N PHE A 299 19.88 1.64 -26.72
CA PHE A 299 19.45 1.69 -28.12
C PHE A 299 20.59 2.05 -29.08
N SER A 300 21.65 2.73 -28.63
CA SER A 300 22.86 2.92 -29.45
C SER A 300 23.56 1.58 -29.69
N ILE A 301 23.67 0.77 -28.63
CA ILE A 301 24.26 -0.57 -28.69
C ILE A 301 23.40 -1.48 -29.60
N LEU A 302 22.09 -1.59 -29.35
CA LEU A 302 21.19 -2.45 -30.12
C LEU A 302 21.11 -2.10 -31.62
N PHE A 303 21.34 -0.84 -31.98
CA PHE A 303 21.31 -0.38 -33.37
C PHE A 303 22.67 -0.35 -34.06
N ASN A 304 23.70 -0.87 -33.39
CA ASN A 304 25.08 -0.91 -33.85
C ASN A 304 25.60 0.50 -34.21
N LYS A 305 25.29 1.48 -33.36
CA LYS A 305 25.65 2.89 -33.54
C LYS A 305 26.89 3.25 -32.77
N LYS A 306 27.87 3.87 -33.44
CA LYS A 306 28.97 4.54 -32.75
C LYS A 306 28.43 5.54 -31.74
N PHE A 307 28.97 5.54 -30.53
CA PHE A 307 28.46 6.39 -29.46
C PHE A 307 29.55 6.90 -28.55
N ILE A 308 29.26 8.00 -27.88
CA ILE A 308 30.04 8.57 -26.79
C ILE A 308 29.09 8.68 -25.60
N THR A 309 29.46 8.10 -24.46
CA THR A 309 28.63 8.18 -23.26
C THR A 309 29.35 8.87 -22.12
N VAL A 310 28.60 9.71 -21.42
CA VAL A 310 29.02 10.35 -20.18
C VAL A 310 28.09 9.82 -19.09
N PRO A 311 28.58 9.33 -17.95
CA PRO A 311 27.71 8.86 -16.87
C PRO A 311 26.71 9.92 -16.42
N ASN A 312 25.52 9.48 -16.02
CA ASN A 312 24.54 10.36 -15.37
C ASN A 312 25.08 10.78 -13.99
N THR A 313 24.85 12.02 -13.57
CA THR A 313 25.39 12.52 -12.30
C THR A 313 24.80 11.84 -11.05
N GLU A 314 23.53 11.43 -11.10
CA GLU A 314 22.84 10.82 -9.97
C GLU A 314 22.86 9.28 -10.02
N THR A 315 22.80 8.71 -11.23
CA THR A 315 22.63 7.26 -11.44
C THR A 315 23.63 6.67 -12.47
N PRO A 316 24.95 6.83 -12.27
CA PRO A 316 25.96 6.38 -13.23
C PRO A 316 26.05 4.86 -13.37
N GLN A 317 25.75 4.12 -12.29
CA GLN A 317 26.10 2.71 -12.10
C GLN A 317 25.57 1.81 -13.22
N ARG A 318 24.35 2.06 -13.71
CA ARG A 318 23.72 1.24 -14.76
C ARG A 318 24.45 1.33 -16.10
N SER A 319 24.86 2.54 -16.48
CA SER A 319 25.58 2.77 -17.73
C SER A 319 27.00 2.22 -17.62
N GLU A 320 27.66 2.41 -16.47
CA GLU A 320 29.01 1.88 -16.23
C GLU A 320 29.03 0.35 -16.22
N GLU A 321 28.06 -0.29 -15.58
CA GLU A 321 27.96 -1.74 -15.50
C GLU A 321 27.80 -2.38 -16.89
N ILE A 322 26.88 -1.86 -17.72
CA ILE A 322 26.68 -2.42 -19.07
C ILE A 322 27.88 -2.18 -19.98
N ILE A 323 28.53 -1.00 -19.88
CA ILE A 323 29.76 -0.70 -20.62
C ILE A 323 30.88 -1.68 -20.24
N ASN A 324 31.06 -1.93 -18.95
CA ASN A 324 32.07 -2.85 -18.45
C ASN A 324 31.80 -4.30 -18.91
N ILE A 325 30.57 -4.79 -18.76
CA ILE A 325 30.20 -6.15 -19.18
C ILE A 325 30.46 -6.36 -20.68
N LEU A 326 30.14 -5.35 -21.49
CA LEU A 326 30.31 -5.42 -22.94
C LEU A 326 31.74 -5.08 -23.42
N ASN A 327 32.65 -4.71 -22.52
CA ASN A 327 34.01 -4.22 -22.84
C ASN A 327 34.03 -2.98 -23.76
N LEU A 328 33.18 -2.00 -23.49
CA LEU A 328 33.03 -0.78 -24.30
C LEU A 328 33.64 0.48 -23.65
N ASN A 329 34.59 0.29 -22.73
CA ASN A 329 35.16 1.35 -21.88
C ASN A 329 35.75 2.53 -22.66
N ASP A 330 36.24 2.31 -23.89
CA ASP A 330 36.77 3.37 -24.75
C ASP A 330 35.73 4.40 -25.20
N ASN A 331 34.44 4.14 -24.95
CA ASN A 331 33.33 5.03 -25.27
C ASN A 331 32.80 5.79 -24.05
N LEU A 332 33.37 5.56 -22.86
CA LEU A 332 32.93 6.14 -21.58
C LEU A 332 33.85 7.29 -21.14
N PHE A 333 33.28 8.48 -20.97
CA PHE A 333 34.02 9.68 -20.59
C PHE A 333 33.43 10.35 -19.38
N TYR A 334 34.26 10.59 -18.36
CA TYR A 334 33.87 11.31 -17.15
C TYR A 334 34.03 12.83 -17.30
N SER A 335 34.96 13.26 -18.15
CA SER A 335 35.23 14.69 -18.38
C SER A 335 35.64 14.99 -19.81
N PHE A 336 35.48 16.25 -20.20
CA PHE A 336 35.96 16.79 -21.47
C PHE A 336 37.47 16.67 -21.62
N ASN A 337 38.22 16.75 -20.51
CA ASN A 337 39.66 16.58 -20.54
C ASN A 337 40.06 15.14 -20.86
N ASP A 338 39.31 14.15 -20.40
CA ASP A 338 39.57 12.74 -20.74
C ASP A 338 39.31 12.47 -22.21
N PHE A 339 38.23 13.05 -22.75
CA PHE A 339 37.94 13.00 -24.17
C PHE A 339 39.07 13.61 -25.02
N LYS A 340 39.62 14.77 -24.62
CA LYS A 340 40.73 15.43 -25.34
C LYS A 340 42.04 14.66 -25.40
N LYS A 341 42.27 13.71 -24.49
CA LYS A 341 43.52 12.91 -24.47
C LYS A 341 43.57 11.87 -25.58
N ILE A 342 42.45 11.59 -26.24
CA ILE A 342 42.38 10.59 -27.31
C ILE A 342 42.94 11.16 -28.61
N LYS A 343 43.80 10.38 -29.27
CA LYS A 343 44.46 10.77 -30.55
C LYS A 343 43.66 10.36 -31.80
N SER A 344 42.69 9.46 -31.67
CA SER A 344 41.83 8.94 -32.74
C SER A 344 40.37 9.25 -32.45
N ASN A 345 39.71 10.05 -33.29
CA ASN A 345 38.28 10.35 -33.16
C ASN A 345 37.36 9.25 -33.71
N ASP A 346 37.92 8.14 -34.20
CA ASP A 346 37.12 7.02 -34.71
C ASP A 346 36.92 5.94 -33.64
N PHE A 347 35.75 6.00 -32.99
CA PHE A 347 35.27 5.02 -32.02
C PHE A 347 34.81 3.76 -32.76
N ASN A 348 35.74 2.87 -33.09
CA ASN A 348 35.41 1.61 -33.72
C ASN A 348 34.96 0.59 -32.67
N ILE A 349 33.77 0.02 -32.86
CA ILE A 349 33.18 -0.96 -31.95
C ILE A 349 33.02 -2.27 -32.73
N ASP A 350 33.57 -3.35 -32.17
CA ASP A 350 33.39 -4.72 -32.67
C ASP A 350 32.02 -5.23 -32.24
N TYR A 351 31.00 -4.97 -33.05
CA TYR A 351 29.62 -5.31 -32.71
C TYR A 351 29.33 -6.81 -32.71
N ASP A 352 30.09 -7.61 -33.46
CA ASP A 352 29.92 -9.06 -33.47
C ASP A 352 30.17 -9.64 -32.06
N LYS A 353 31.24 -9.18 -31.37
CA LYS A 353 31.51 -9.56 -29.97
C LYS A 353 30.50 -8.99 -28.98
N VAL A 354 29.96 -7.80 -29.26
CA VAL A 354 28.95 -7.18 -28.40
C VAL A 354 27.64 -7.96 -28.47
N GLU A 355 27.23 -8.36 -29.68
CA GLU A 355 26.03 -9.17 -29.93
C GLU A 355 26.14 -10.54 -29.25
N GLU A 356 27.27 -11.25 -29.36
CA GLU A 356 27.49 -12.53 -28.66
C GLU A 356 27.26 -12.41 -27.14
N LYS A 357 27.81 -11.35 -26.52
CA LYS A 357 27.61 -11.10 -25.08
C LYS A 357 26.16 -10.76 -24.73
N LEU A 358 25.50 -9.95 -25.56
CA LEU A 358 24.09 -9.61 -25.37
C LEU A 358 23.20 -10.85 -25.47
N GLU A 359 23.48 -11.76 -26.40
CA GLU A 359 22.77 -13.03 -26.52
C GLU A 359 22.91 -13.88 -25.25
N ILE A 360 24.12 -13.98 -24.67
CA ILE A 360 24.35 -14.71 -23.41
C ILE A 360 23.55 -14.09 -22.25
N LEU A 361 23.59 -12.77 -22.10
CA LEU A 361 22.86 -12.06 -21.04
C LEU A 361 21.34 -12.16 -21.22
N GLY A 362 20.87 -12.04 -22.46
CA GLY A 362 19.47 -12.21 -22.84
C GLY A 362 18.98 -13.63 -22.57
N ALA A 363 19.75 -14.65 -22.95
CA ALA A 363 19.44 -16.06 -22.73
C ALA A 363 19.24 -16.38 -21.24
N LYS A 364 20.13 -15.90 -20.37
CA LYS A 364 19.98 -16.04 -18.91
C LYS A 364 18.69 -15.41 -18.38
N SER A 365 18.32 -14.25 -18.90
CA SER A 365 17.11 -13.53 -18.47
C SER A 365 15.82 -14.19 -18.99
N LEU A 366 15.87 -14.73 -20.22
CA LEU A 366 14.81 -15.56 -20.79
C LEU A 366 14.66 -16.88 -20.03
N GLU A 367 15.74 -17.48 -19.57
CA GLU A 367 15.72 -18.67 -18.71
C GLU A 367 15.03 -18.38 -17.37
N PHE A 368 15.39 -17.28 -16.71
CA PHE A 368 14.69 -16.83 -15.50
C PHE A 368 13.19 -16.69 -15.73
N LEU A 369 12.77 -16.02 -16.83
CA LEU A 369 11.35 -15.89 -17.18
C LEU A 369 10.70 -17.24 -17.43
N LYS A 370 11.31 -18.11 -18.25
CA LYS A 370 10.78 -19.45 -18.54
C LYS A 370 10.57 -20.26 -17.26
N ASN A 371 11.55 -20.26 -16.35
CA ASN A 371 11.44 -20.98 -15.08
C ASN A 371 10.42 -20.35 -14.14
N SER A 372 10.39 -19.02 -14.05
CA SER A 372 9.44 -18.29 -13.21
C SER A 372 8.00 -18.41 -13.72
N LEU A 373 7.79 -18.53 -15.03
CA LEU A 373 6.47 -18.64 -15.66
C LEU A 373 5.93 -20.08 -15.70
N LYS A 374 6.76 -21.11 -15.45
CA LYS A 374 6.28 -22.49 -15.29
C LYS A 374 5.23 -22.56 -14.18
N HIS A 375 4.09 -23.14 -14.51
CA HIS A 375 3.01 -23.36 -13.57
C HIS A 375 3.23 -24.70 -12.88
N GLU A 376 3.93 -24.67 -11.75
CA GLU A 376 3.83 -25.76 -10.78
C GLU A 376 2.57 -25.45 -9.96
N GLU A 377 1.60 -26.38 -9.97
CA GLU A 377 0.54 -26.30 -8.97
C GLU A 377 1.20 -26.25 -7.61
N LYS A 378 0.92 -25.21 -6.81
CA LYS A 378 1.35 -25.16 -5.41
C LYS A 378 0.80 -26.40 -4.72
N SER A 379 1.59 -27.48 -4.68
CA SER A 379 1.24 -28.66 -3.92
C SER A 379 1.08 -28.21 -2.47
N LYS A 380 0.07 -28.72 -1.76
CA LYS A 380 -0.14 -28.41 -0.34
C LYS A 380 1.13 -28.66 0.51
N GLN A 381 2.08 -29.45 -0.01
CA GLN A 381 3.36 -29.79 0.60
C GLN A 381 4.44 -28.69 0.49
N GLU A 382 4.56 -27.92 -0.59
CA GLU A 382 5.67 -26.95 -0.71
C GLU A 382 5.54 -25.72 0.22
N LEU A 383 4.32 -25.40 0.67
CA LEU A 383 4.10 -24.42 1.73
C LEU A 383 4.67 -24.84 3.10
N LEU A 384 5.05 -26.11 3.27
CA LEU A 384 5.64 -26.66 4.50
C LEU A 384 7.17 -26.69 4.45
N VAL A 385 7.79 -26.67 3.27
CA VAL A 385 9.23 -26.98 3.10
C VAL A 385 10.14 -25.74 3.20
N SER A 386 9.61 -24.52 3.05
CA SER A 386 10.45 -23.30 3.07
C SER A 386 10.97 -22.89 4.47
N ASN A 387 10.69 -23.65 5.53
CA ASN A 387 11.03 -23.28 6.91
C ASN A 387 11.96 -24.28 7.63
N GLY A 388 12.60 -25.23 6.94
CA GLY A 388 13.66 -26.06 7.54
C GLY A 388 13.21 -26.91 8.75
N ILE A 389 11.92 -27.21 8.88
CA ILE A 389 11.40 -28.10 9.92
C ILE A 389 11.21 -29.47 9.29
N GLU A 390 12.07 -30.42 9.67
CA GLU A 390 11.97 -31.81 9.25
C GLU A 390 10.60 -32.40 9.57
N SER A 391 10.11 -33.15 8.60
CA SER A 391 8.82 -33.79 8.53
C SER A 391 8.58 -34.78 9.67
N THR A 392 7.81 -34.37 10.67
CA THR A 392 6.93 -35.27 11.42
C THR A 392 5.61 -34.57 11.77
N ILE A 393 4.58 -34.85 10.95
CA ILE A 393 3.14 -34.67 11.22
C ILE A 393 2.65 -33.23 11.48
N GLN A 394 2.40 -32.38 10.46
CA GLN A 394 1.65 -31.12 10.68
C GLN A 394 0.67 -30.76 9.54
N ASN A 395 -0.61 -31.14 9.73
CA ASN A 395 -1.77 -30.71 8.91
C ASN A 395 -2.21 -29.25 9.18
N TYR A 396 -1.29 -28.32 9.48
CA TYR A 396 -1.66 -26.93 9.78
C TYR A 396 -0.72 -25.92 9.11
N LYS A 397 -1.21 -24.70 8.89
CA LYS A 397 -0.42 -23.60 8.30
C LYS A 397 0.53 -22.99 9.34
N PRO A 398 1.78 -22.64 8.96
CA PRO A 398 2.72 -21.98 9.87
C PRO A 398 2.14 -20.71 10.49
N SER A 399 2.23 -20.62 11.80
CA SER A 399 1.70 -19.55 12.66
C SER A 399 2.84 -18.74 13.30
N TYR A 400 2.49 -17.71 14.07
CA TYR A 400 3.45 -16.98 14.90
C TYR A 400 4.27 -17.90 15.82
N LEU A 401 3.70 -19.02 16.30
CA LEU A 401 4.38 -19.96 17.20
C LEU A 401 5.50 -20.76 16.52
N ASP A 402 5.67 -20.60 15.20
CA ASP A 402 6.65 -21.34 14.41
C ASP A 402 7.82 -20.44 13.96
N ASP A 403 7.60 -19.14 13.73
CA ASP A 403 8.63 -18.21 13.25
C ASP A 403 8.65 -16.82 13.92
N ASN A 404 7.79 -16.59 14.93
CA ASN A 404 7.61 -15.31 15.61
C ASN A 404 7.26 -14.13 14.68
N ASP A 405 6.66 -14.38 13.51
CA ASP A 405 6.25 -13.32 12.60
C ASP A 405 5.00 -12.57 13.12
N ASN A 406 5.18 -11.35 13.60
CA ASN A 406 4.12 -10.51 14.19
C ASN A 406 2.90 -10.33 13.27
N PHE A 407 3.08 -10.39 11.94
CA PHE A 407 1.98 -10.29 10.98
C PHE A 407 1.01 -11.49 11.06
N LYS A 408 1.42 -12.60 11.69
CA LYS A 408 0.65 -13.85 11.81
C LYS A 408 -0.13 -13.99 13.12
N CYS A 409 -0.06 -13.01 14.04
CA CYS A 409 -0.72 -13.09 15.33
C CYS A 409 -1.73 -11.95 15.55
N TYR A 410 -3.00 -12.32 15.74
CA TYR A 410 -4.07 -11.38 16.10
C TYR A 410 -4.15 -11.11 17.62
N GLY A 411 -3.35 -11.83 18.42
CA GLY A 411 -3.39 -11.75 19.89
C GLY A 411 -4.76 -12.14 20.45
N CYS A 412 -5.42 -13.17 19.90
CA CYS A 412 -6.80 -13.54 20.25
C CYS A 412 -6.94 -14.43 21.49
N TYR A 413 -5.85 -14.78 22.17
CA TYR A 413 -5.80 -15.65 23.38
C TYR A 413 -6.18 -17.13 23.17
N ALA A 414 -6.74 -17.51 22.02
CA ALA A 414 -7.16 -18.89 21.76
C ALA A 414 -6.06 -19.93 22.07
N CYS A 415 -4.81 -19.70 21.63
CA CYS A 415 -3.67 -20.58 21.90
C CYS A 415 -3.35 -20.75 23.39
N LYS A 416 -3.40 -19.64 24.16
CA LYS A 416 -3.21 -19.66 25.62
C LYS A 416 -4.32 -20.48 26.28
N GLU A 417 -5.57 -20.12 26.03
CA GLU A 417 -6.72 -20.71 26.72
C GLU A 417 -6.93 -22.18 26.36
N SER A 418 -6.54 -22.60 25.15
CA SER A 418 -6.65 -23.99 24.70
C SER A 418 -5.49 -24.88 25.16
N CYS A 419 -4.45 -24.33 25.79
CA CYS A 419 -3.26 -25.09 26.17
C CYS A 419 -3.55 -25.96 27.41
N PRO A 420 -3.59 -27.31 27.29
CA PRO A 420 -3.93 -28.18 28.43
C PRO A 420 -2.87 -28.12 29.54
N GLN A 421 -1.60 -27.90 29.17
CA GLN A 421 -0.48 -27.80 30.12
C GLN A 421 -0.34 -26.40 30.71
N LYS A 422 -1.14 -25.41 30.28
CA LYS A 422 -0.97 -23.98 30.63
C LYS A 422 0.47 -23.47 30.37
N ALA A 423 1.14 -24.04 29.36
CA ALA A 423 2.52 -23.72 29.00
C ALA A 423 2.68 -22.40 28.23
N ILE A 424 1.59 -21.67 27.96
CA ILE A 424 1.62 -20.47 27.11
C ILE A 424 1.24 -19.23 27.93
N SER A 425 2.11 -18.23 27.93
CA SER A 425 1.84 -16.89 28.47
C SER A 425 1.69 -15.88 27.35
N MET A 426 0.94 -14.79 27.59
CA MET A 426 0.80 -13.68 26.63
C MET A 426 1.70 -12.53 27.09
N ILE A 427 2.75 -12.24 26.33
CA ILE A 427 3.80 -11.27 26.71
C ILE A 427 3.72 -10.05 25.82
N GLU A 428 3.74 -8.87 26.44
CA GLU A 428 3.75 -7.58 25.75
C GLU A 428 5.11 -7.32 25.08
N ASN A 429 5.10 -6.85 23.84
CA ASN A 429 6.29 -6.37 23.14
C ASN A 429 6.54 -4.86 23.40
N ASP A 430 7.62 -4.31 22.84
CA ASP A 430 7.98 -2.91 23.06
C ASP A 430 6.93 -1.89 22.59
N GLU A 431 6.05 -2.29 21.67
CA GLU A 431 4.97 -1.48 21.11
C GLU A 431 3.64 -1.64 21.85
N GLY A 432 3.57 -2.45 22.91
CA GLY A 432 2.35 -2.65 23.72
C GLY A 432 1.43 -3.78 23.26
N PHE A 433 1.86 -4.61 22.31
CA PHE A 433 1.07 -5.72 21.80
C PHE A 433 1.47 -7.03 22.46
N VAL A 434 0.47 -7.79 22.93
CA VAL A 434 0.71 -9.13 23.51
C VAL A 434 0.87 -10.22 22.44
N TYR A 435 1.83 -11.12 22.63
CA TYR A 435 2.10 -12.28 21.79
C TYR A 435 2.31 -13.55 22.65
N PRO A 436 1.93 -14.74 22.16
CA PRO A 436 2.06 -15.96 22.94
C PRO A 436 3.54 -16.41 23.03
N LYS A 437 4.02 -16.72 24.23
CA LYS A 437 5.32 -17.35 24.47
C LYS A 437 5.11 -18.72 25.10
N ILE A 438 5.70 -19.75 24.50
CA ILE A 438 5.68 -21.12 25.01
C ILE A 438 6.81 -21.26 26.06
N ASN A 439 6.48 -21.82 27.21
CA ASN A 439 7.45 -22.36 28.16
C ASN A 439 7.74 -23.82 27.77
N ASN A 440 8.95 -24.07 27.25
CA ASN A 440 9.34 -25.39 26.77
C ASN A 440 9.52 -26.43 27.88
N ASP A 441 9.72 -26.00 29.13
CA ASP A 441 9.86 -26.90 30.28
C ASP A 441 8.50 -27.50 30.71
N ILE A 442 7.41 -26.81 30.36
CA ILE A 442 6.03 -27.22 30.67
C ILE A 442 5.35 -27.84 29.43
N CYS A 443 5.76 -27.42 28.23
CA CYS A 443 5.14 -27.84 26.98
C CYS A 443 5.44 -29.32 26.66
N ASN A 444 4.38 -30.10 26.45
CA ASN A 444 4.48 -31.50 26.01
C ASN A 444 4.38 -31.69 24.48
N ASN A 445 4.50 -30.60 23.70
CA ASN A 445 4.45 -30.61 22.24
C ASN A 445 3.18 -31.22 21.60
N CYS A 446 2.02 -31.13 22.26
CA CYS A 446 0.74 -31.61 21.72
C CYS A 446 0.22 -30.86 20.46
N ASN A 447 0.81 -29.71 20.12
CA ASN A 447 0.48 -28.87 18.95
C ASN A 447 -0.98 -28.37 18.83
N ILE A 448 -1.78 -28.46 19.90
CA ILE A 448 -3.15 -27.93 19.94
C ILE A 448 -3.17 -26.42 19.62
N CYS A 449 -2.24 -25.65 20.21
CA CYS A 449 -2.13 -24.21 20.02
C CYS A 449 -1.90 -23.79 18.56
N ARG A 450 -1.20 -24.62 17.77
CA ARG A 450 -1.00 -24.40 16.34
C ARG A 450 -2.24 -24.77 15.53
N LYS A 451 -2.86 -25.92 15.82
CA LYS A 451 -4.07 -26.39 15.12
C LYS A 451 -5.24 -25.41 15.24
N ILE A 452 -5.40 -24.78 16.40
CA ILE A 452 -6.48 -23.80 16.67
C ILE A 452 -6.09 -22.35 16.34
N CYS A 453 -4.89 -22.10 15.80
CA CYS A 453 -4.50 -20.76 15.38
C CYS A 453 -5.44 -20.27 14.26
N ILE A 454 -5.91 -19.03 14.39
CA ILE A 454 -6.90 -18.45 13.46
C ILE A 454 -6.28 -17.84 12.20
N PHE A 455 -4.95 -17.70 12.13
CA PHE A 455 -4.26 -17.14 10.98
C PHE A 455 -4.28 -18.12 9.81
N LYS A 456 -4.86 -17.73 8.66
CA LYS A 456 -5.07 -18.56 7.48
C LYS A 456 -5.63 -19.96 7.78
N ASN A 457 -6.54 -20.05 8.76
CA ASN A 457 -7.12 -21.32 9.21
C ASN A 457 -8.13 -21.86 8.19
N GLU A 458 -7.97 -23.11 7.76
CA GLU A 458 -8.82 -23.72 6.71
C GLU A 458 -10.31 -23.78 7.10
N ASN A 459 -10.64 -24.03 8.38
CA ASN A 459 -12.05 -24.07 8.83
C ASN A 459 -12.71 -22.70 8.66
N LEU A 460 -12.04 -21.61 9.06
CA LEU A 460 -12.53 -20.25 8.91
C LEU A 460 -12.66 -19.85 7.43
N LEU A 461 -11.64 -20.19 6.61
CA LEU A 461 -11.66 -19.92 5.18
C LEU A 461 -12.81 -20.64 4.46
N ASN A 462 -13.16 -21.85 4.89
CA ASN A 462 -14.31 -22.58 4.38
C ASN A 462 -15.64 -21.97 4.84
N GLU A 463 -15.75 -21.57 6.11
CA GLU A 463 -16.94 -20.88 6.63
C GLU A 463 -17.23 -19.56 5.88
N PHE A 464 -16.21 -18.80 5.49
CA PHE A 464 -16.40 -17.56 4.74
C PHE A 464 -17.21 -17.75 3.47
N LYS A 465 -17.01 -18.86 2.75
CA LYS A 465 -17.76 -19.14 1.51
C LYS A 465 -19.25 -19.33 1.78
N ASN A 466 -19.58 -20.03 2.86
CA ASN A 466 -20.97 -20.30 3.24
C ASN A 466 -21.66 -19.03 3.77
N ILE A 467 -21.00 -18.29 4.65
CA ILE A 467 -21.51 -17.04 5.23
C ILE A 467 -21.75 -15.98 4.15
N THR A 468 -20.80 -15.82 3.22
CA THR A 468 -20.87 -14.78 2.18
C THR A 468 -22.12 -14.89 1.31
N ASN A 469 -22.65 -16.09 1.11
CA ASN A 469 -23.86 -16.31 0.31
C ASN A 469 -25.15 -15.99 1.07
N TYR A 470 -25.12 -15.90 2.40
CA TYR A 470 -26.29 -15.60 3.24
C TYR A 470 -26.45 -14.10 3.55
N GLN A 471 -25.35 -13.33 3.49
CA GLN A 471 -25.30 -11.97 4.04
C GLN A 471 -26.40 -11.02 3.57
N ARG A 472 -27.15 -10.46 4.53
CA ARG A 472 -28.08 -9.35 4.31
C ARG A 472 -27.59 -8.10 5.02
N PHE A 473 -27.86 -6.94 4.43
CA PHE A 473 -27.34 -5.66 4.89
C PHE A 473 -28.50 -4.76 5.29
N TYR A 474 -28.40 -4.12 6.45
CA TYR A 474 -29.42 -3.20 6.93
C TYR A 474 -28.82 -1.91 7.48
N ALA A 475 -29.55 -0.81 7.33
CA ALA A 475 -29.36 0.41 8.08
C ALA A 475 -30.37 0.44 9.23
N ALA A 476 -29.92 0.69 10.45
CA ALA A 476 -30.77 0.65 11.63
C ALA A 476 -30.41 1.68 12.70
N TYR A 477 -31.43 2.19 13.39
CA TYR A 477 -31.25 2.86 14.67
C TYR A 477 -32.42 2.58 15.62
N ASP A 478 -32.13 2.69 16.92
CA ASP A 478 -33.06 2.52 18.03
C ASP A 478 -34.13 3.61 18.05
N ASN A 479 -35.37 3.19 18.30
CA ASN A 479 -36.54 4.06 18.47
C ASN A 479 -36.38 4.96 19.71
N ASP A 480 -35.68 4.49 20.74
CA ASP A 480 -35.39 5.24 21.96
C ASP A 480 -34.24 6.22 21.71
N PRO A 481 -34.53 7.54 21.66
CA PRO A 481 -33.51 8.55 21.41
C PRO A 481 -32.42 8.59 22.50
N LYS A 482 -32.72 8.20 23.74
CA LYS A 482 -31.74 8.22 24.85
C LYS A 482 -30.73 7.09 24.70
N LYS A 483 -31.18 5.86 24.41
CA LYS A 483 -30.30 4.73 24.11
C LYS A 483 -29.44 5.01 22.88
N ARG A 484 -30.05 5.58 21.85
CA ARG A 484 -29.35 6.01 20.64
C ARG A 484 -28.29 7.05 20.98
N GLU A 485 -28.61 8.12 21.70
CA GLU A 485 -27.66 9.19 22.07
C GLU A 485 -26.47 8.68 22.90
N PHE A 486 -26.73 7.79 23.88
CA PHE A 486 -25.68 7.20 24.71
C PHE A 486 -24.70 6.33 23.90
N SER A 487 -25.19 5.69 22.84
CA SER A 487 -24.42 4.75 22.03
C SER A 487 -23.54 5.44 20.99
N SER A 488 -22.46 4.79 20.55
CA SER A 488 -21.56 5.36 19.53
C SER A 488 -22.13 5.46 18.12
N SER A 489 -23.26 4.79 17.86
CA SER A 489 -23.93 4.74 16.56
C SER A 489 -25.44 4.71 16.75
N GLY A 490 -26.16 3.81 16.08
CA GLY A 490 -27.63 3.68 16.15
C GLY A 490 -28.20 2.90 17.36
N GLY A 491 -27.41 2.49 18.36
CA GLY A 491 -27.98 1.92 19.61
C GLY A 491 -28.19 0.40 19.67
N LEU A 492 -27.64 -0.36 18.72
CA LEU A 492 -27.96 -1.80 18.60
C LEU A 492 -27.40 -2.68 19.72
N PHE A 493 -26.19 -2.41 20.18
CA PHE A 493 -25.56 -3.23 21.23
C PHE A 493 -26.42 -3.30 22.50
N LEU A 494 -27.03 -2.17 22.91
CA LEU A 494 -27.89 -2.13 24.09
C LEU A 494 -29.20 -2.90 23.89
N ASN A 495 -29.83 -2.81 22.70
CA ASN A 495 -31.02 -3.62 22.39
C ASN A 495 -30.73 -5.13 22.42
N LEU A 496 -29.62 -5.54 21.80
CA LEU A 496 -29.19 -6.94 21.80
C LEU A 496 -28.92 -7.41 23.23
N SER A 497 -28.27 -6.59 24.03
CA SER A 497 -27.99 -6.88 25.43
C SER A 497 -29.28 -7.04 26.24
N GLU A 498 -30.21 -6.12 26.11
CA GLU A 498 -31.50 -6.13 26.80
C GLU A 498 -32.32 -7.38 26.49
N LYS A 499 -32.33 -7.82 25.23
CA LYS A 499 -32.97 -9.09 24.85
C LYS A 499 -32.32 -10.30 25.52
N ILE A 500 -31.00 -10.32 25.62
CA ILE A 500 -30.26 -11.47 26.20
C ILE A 500 -30.40 -11.49 27.73
N ILE A 501 -30.33 -10.32 28.37
CA ILE A 501 -30.51 -10.19 29.83
C ILE A 501 -31.95 -10.53 30.23
N SER A 502 -32.96 -10.07 29.47
CA SER A 502 -34.37 -10.43 29.75
C SER A 502 -34.65 -11.93 29.62
N ASP A 503 -33.86 -12.65 28.83
CA ASP A 503 -33.91 -14.11 28.73
C ASP A 503 -33.11 -14.84 29.83
N GLY A 504 -32.62 -14.12 30.85
CA GLY A 504 -31.78 -14.68 31.92
C GLY A 504 -30.36 -15.04 31.47
N GLY A 505 -29.90 -14.47 30.35
CA GLY A 505 -28.59 -14.71 29.77
C GLY A 505 -27.50 -13.76 30.26
N PHE A 506 -26.33 -13.89 29.65
CA PHE A 506 -25.14 -13.11 29.94
C PHE A 506 -24.59 -12.43 28.69
N VAL A 507 -24.03 -11.24 28.86
CA VAL A 507 -23.42 -10.46 27.78
C VAL A 507 -21.95 -10.28 28.08
N SER A 508 -21.08 -10.55 27.09
CA SER A 508 -19.67 -10.20 27.13
C SER A 508 -19.40 -8.97 26.28
N GLY A 509 -18.67 -8.02 26.84
CA GLY A 509 -18.27 -6.79 26.16
C GLY A 509 -17.07 -6.13 26.82
N VAL A 510 -16.74 -4.91 26.39
CA VAL A 510 -15.48 -4.22 26.77
C VAL A 510 -15.73 -3.04 27.68
N LYS A 511 -15.10 -3.05 28.86
CA LYS A 511 -15.06 -1.91 29.79
C LYS A 511 -13.62 -1.44 30.04
N TYR A 512 -13.50 -0.31 30.72
CA TYR A 512 -12.24 0.09 31.34
C TYR A 512 -12.13 -0.49 32.75
N ASN A 513 -10.94 -0.93 33.16
CA ASN A 513 -10.64 -1.15 34.57
C ASN A 513 -10.27 0.18 35.26
N GLU A 514 -9.92 0.12 36.54
CA GLU A 514 -9.53 1.31 37.34
C GLU A 514 -8.29 2.04 36.78
N SER A 515 -7.46 1.35 36.02
CA SER A 515 -6.27 1.91 35.35
C SER A 515 -6.53 2.37 33.91
N LEU A 516 -7.81 2.47 33.50
CA LEU A 516 -8.23 2.78 32.13
C LEU A 516 -7.72 1.81 31.04
N GLU A 517 -7.40 0.57 31.42
CA GLU A 517 -7.09 -0.49 30.47
C GLU A 517 -8.38 -1.10 29.95
N ALA A 518 -8.47 -1.33 28.65
CA ALA A 518 -9.62 -2.00 28.06
C ALA A 518 -9.57 -3.50 28.38
N ILE A 519 -10.62 -4.03 29.02
CA ILE A 519 -10.75 -5.46 29.36
C ILE A 519 -12.10 -5.98 28.85
N HIS A 520 -12.11 -7.24 28.38
CA HIS A 520 -13.37 -7.95 28.21
C HIS A 520 -13.84 -8.46 29.57
N ASP A 521 -15.15 -8.35 29.79
CA ASP A 521 -15.81 -8.85 30.97
C ASP A 521 -17.16 -9.48 30.57
N ILE A 522 -17.84 -10.12 31.52
CA ILE A 522 -19.13 -10.79 31.33
C ILE A 522 -20.10 -10.30 32.41
N GLY A 523 -21.31 -9.90 32.02
CA GLY A 523 -22.33 -9.39 32.92
C GLY A 523 -23.70 -10.00 32.68
N GLY A 524 -24.45 -10.21 33.75
CA GLY A 524 -25.84 -10.69 33.74
C GLY A 524 -26.87 -9.60 34.05
N SER A 525 -26.52 -8.32 33.88
CA SER A 525 -27.42 -7.18 34.13
C SER A 525 -27.21 -6.05 33.13
N MET A 526 -28.23 -5.20 32.96
CA MET A 526 -28.15 -4.04 32.07
C MET A 526 -27.14 -2.99 32.54
N ASP A 527 -26.96 -2.80 33.85
CA ASP A 527 -25.93 -1.89 34.40
C ASP A 527 -24.54 -2.28 33.90
N LYS A 528 -24.23 -3.58 33.88
CA LYS A 528 -22.98 -4.09 33.29
C LYS A 528 -22.92 -3.86 31.78
N CYS A 529 -24.04 -4.02 31.07
CA CYS A 529 -24.08 -3.74 29.63
C CYS A 529 -23.84 -2.26 29.32
N TYR A 530 -24.26 -1.33 30.18
CA TYR A 530 -23.92 0.09 30.03
C TYR A 530 -22.41 0.37 30.19
N GLU A 531 -21.71 -0.34 31.07
CA GLU A 531 -20.23 -0.28 31.17
C GLU A 531 -19.55 -0.73 29.86
N PHE A 532 -20.13 -1.74 29.19
CA PHE A 532 -19.61 -2.28 27.94
C PHE A 532 -19.85 -1.37 26.73
N SER A 533 -20.89 -0.54 26.78
CA SER A 533 -21.31 0.30 25.65
C SER A 533 -20.32 1.42 25.32
N GLY A 534 -20.37 1.87 24.07
CA GLY A 534 -19.46 2.85 23.49
C GLY A 534 -18.21 2.22 22.87
N SER A 535 -17.71 2.83 21.80
CA SER A 535 -16.50 2.36 21.10
C SER A 535 -15.24 2.68 21.89
N LYS A 536 -14.41 1.66 22.15
CA LYS A 536 -13.05 1.80 22.66
C LYS A 536 -12.09 1.49 21.51
N TYR A 537 -11.34 2.48 21.03
CA TYR A 537 -10.35 2.29 19.96
C TYR A 537 -9.03 1.78 20.54
N LEU A 538 -9.10 0.58 21.14
CA LEU A 538 -8.03 -0.10 21.88
C LEU A 538 -8.24 -1.60 21.75
N ARG A 539 -7.14 -2.36 21.77
CA ARG A 539 -7.24 -3.81 21.98
C ARG A 539 -7.57 -4.08 23.45
N SER A 540 -8.64 -4.83 23.70
CA SER A 540 -8.98 -5.28 25.05
C SER A 540 -8.16 -6.48 25.51
N ASN A 541 -8.01 -6.70 26.81
CA ASN A 541 -7.52 -7.97 27.36
C ASN A 541 -8.64 -9.04 27.34
N LEU A 542 -8.34 -10.28 26.95
CA LEU A 542 -9.29 -11.41 26.87
C LEU A 542 -9.00 -12.51 27.90
N ASP A 543 -8.06 -12.27 28.82
CA ASP A 543 -7.62 -13.29 29.76
C ASP A 543 -8.79 -13.92 30.53
N ASN A 544 -8.86 -15.25 30.55
CA ASN A 544 -9.91 -16.06 31.20
C ASN A 544 -11.34 -15.81 30.70
N VAL A 545 -11.56 -15.06 29.63
CA VAL A 545 -12.92 -14.80 29.11
C VAL A 545 -13.50 -16.02 28.39
N PHE A 546 -12.70 -16.68 27.54
CA PHE A 546 -13.19 -17.84 26.77
C PHE A 546 -13.55 -19.04 27.67
N PRO A 547 -12.74 -19.42 28.68
CA PRO A 547 -13.14 -20.47 29.64
C PRO A 547 -14.46 -20.16 30.36
N LYS A 548 -14.65 -18.92 30.84
CA LYS A 548 -15.90 -18.51 31.52
C LYS A 548 -17.12 -18.62 30.60
N ILE A 549 -16.98 -18.25 29.32
CA ILE A 549 -18.06 -18.42 28.34
C ILE A 549 -18.39 -19.90 28.16
N LYS A 550 -17.38 -20.77 28.02
CA LYS A 550 -17.60 -22.21 27.90
C LYS A 550 -18.30 -22.79 29.12
N GLU A 551 -17.93 -22.37 30.32
CA GLU A 551 -18.59 -22.76 31.57
C GLU A 551 -20.07 -22.36 31.58
N LEU A 552 -20.40 -21.13 31.19
CA LEU A 552 -21.80 -20.68 31.08
C LEU A 552 -22.59 -21.52 30.08
N LEU A 553 -22.01 -21.83 28.93
CA LEU A 553 -22.64 -22.67 27.90
C LEU A 553 -22.87 -24.11 28.37
N LEU A 554 -21.93 -24.68 29.12
CA LEU A 554 -22.08 -26.02 29.73
C LEU A 554 -23.17 -26.05 30.80
N ASN A 555 -23.46 -24.91 31.44
CA ASN A 555 -24.57 -24.72 32.37
C ASN A 555 -25.87 -24.24 31.69
N ASP A 556 -26.00 -24.48 30.38
CA ASP A 556 -27.15 -24.14 29.54
C ASP A 556 -27.57 -22.65 29.59
N LYS A 557 -26.61 -21.75 29.86
CA LYS A 557 -26.88 -20.31 29.86
C LYS A 557 -26.76 -19.72 28.47
N LYS A 558 -27.67 -18.80 28.14
CA LYS A 558 -27.60 -17.97 26.95
C LYS A 558 -26.47 -16.95 27.09
N VAL A 559 -25.60 -16.85 26.10
CA VAL A 559 -24.46 -15.94 26.09
C VAL A 559 -24.41 -15.14 24.80
N LEU A 560 -24.28 -13.82 24.90
CA LEU A 560 -23.95 -12.92 23.80
C LEU A 560 -22.49 -12.49 23.92
N PHE A 561 -21.64 -12.97 23.03
CA PHE A 561 -20.25 -12.50 22.95
C PHE A 561 -20.15 -11.37 21.93
N THR A 562 -19.66 -10.21 22.37
CA THR A 562 -19.38 -9.07 21.48
C THR A 562 -17.90 -8.77 21.41
N GLY A 563 -17.37 -8.54 20.21
CA GLY A 563 -15.94 -8.27 20.03
C GLY A 563 -15.61 -7.84 18.60
N VAL A 564 -14.34 -7.56 18.29
CA VAL A 564 -13.92 -7.41 16.89
C VAL A 564 -13.78 -8.81 16.23
N PRO A 565 -13.82 -8.92 14.89
CA PRO A 565 -13.91 -10.22 14.21
C PRO A 565 -12.82 -11.23 14.62
N CYS A 566 -11.57 -10.77 14.77
CA CYS A 566 -10.47 -11.67 15.18
C CYS A 566 -10.60 -12.20 16.62
N GLN A 567 -11.36 -11.53 17.50
CA GLN A 567 -11.67 -12.03 18.84
C GLN A 567 -12.79 -13.07 18.79
N VAL A 568 -13.82 -12.84 17.98
CA VAL A 568 -14.90 -13.80 17.72
C VAL A 568 -14.34 -15.07 17.10
N ALA A 569 -13.47 -14.95 16.09
CA ALA A 569 -12.77 -16.09 15.51
C ALA A 569 -11.94 -16.86 16.56
N GLY A 570 -11.29 -16.15 17.48
CA GLY A 570 -10.55 -16.75 18.60
C GLY A 570 -11.44 -17.59 19.52
N LEU A 571 -12.63 -17.10 19.88
CA LEU A 571 -13.59 -17.84 20.69
C LEU A 571 -14.10 -19.08 19.94
N LYS A 572 -14.45 -18.94 18.65
CA LYS A 572 -14.87 -20.08 17.82
C LYS A 572 -13.80 -21.17 17.78
N ALA A 573 -12.54 -20.79 17.56
CA ALA A 573 -11.43 -21.74 17.53
C ALA A 573 -11.22 -22.42 18.90
N TYR A 574 -11.30 -21.68 20.01
CA TYR A 574 -11.24 -22.24 21.37
C TYR A 574 -12.37 -23.26 21.64
N LEU A 575 -13.56 -23.00 21.10
CA LEU A 575 -14.72 -23.88 21.18
C LEU A 575 -14.72 -24.98 20.11
N ASN A 576 -13.61 -25.19 19.39
CA ASN A 576 -13.47 -26.17 18.31
C ASN A 576 -14.54 -26.03 17.20
N TYR A 577 -14.99 -24.80 16.94
CA TYR A 577 -16.00 -24.49 15.92
C TYR A 577 -17.36 -25.17 16.16
N ILE A 578 -17.64 -25.64 17.37
CA ILE A 578 -18.96 -26.18 17.74
C ILE A 578 -19.98 -25.03 17.77
N ASP A 579 -21.08 -25.17 17.03
CA ASP A 579 -22.19 -24.22 17.07
C ASP A 579 -23.11 -24.51 18.27
N TYR A 580 -22.88 -23.80 19.37
CA TYR A 580 -23.73 -23.85 20.55
C TYR A 580 -25.00 -23.04 20.33
N LYS A 581 -26.18 -23.67 20.39
CA LYS A 581 -27.49 -22.99 20.25
C LYS A 581 -27.62 -21.72 21.12
N ASN A 582 -27.08 -21.76 22.34
CA ASN A 582 -27.15 -20.69 23.32
C ASN A 582 -26.04 -19.62 23.23
N LEU A 583 -25.12 -19.72 22.26
CA LEU A 583 -24.06 -18.73 22.03
C LEU A 583 -24.36 -17.83 20.84
N PHE A 584 -24.55 -16.53 21.05
CA PHE A 584 -24.69 -15.55 19.97
C PHE A 584 -23.40 -14.75 19.81
N LEU A 585 -22.89 -14.67 18.58
CA LEU A 585 -21.64 -13.99 18.25
C LEU A 585 -21.91 -12.69 17.50
N VAL A 586 -21.63 -11.55 18.11
CA VAL A 586 -21.80 -10.24 17.47
C VAL A 586 -20.44 -9.57 17.30
N GLU A 587 -20.02 -9.40 16.06
CA GLU A 587 -18.78 -8.70 15.75
C GLU A 587 -19.00 -7.21 15.47
N ILE A 588 -18.04 -6.38 15.90
CA ILE A 588 -18.02 -4.95 15.62
C ILE A 588 -17.20 -4.70 14.35
N LEU A 589 -17.73 -3.92 13.41
CA LEU A 589 -16.99 -3.50 12.22
C LEU A 589 -15.69 -2.80 12.64
N CYS A 590 -14.56 -3.46 12.35
CA CYS A 590 -13.25 -3.07 12.84
C CYS A 590 -12.44 -2.38 11.74
N HIS A 591 -11.72 -1.33 12.10
CA HIS A 591 -10.72 -0.69 11.24
C HIS A 591 -9.31 -1.24 11.50
N SER A 592 -8.90 -1.33 12.76
CA SER A 592 -7.61 -1.85 13.19
C SER A 592 -7.58 -2.00 14.72
N ASN A 593 -6.67 -2.83 15.25
CA ASN A 593 -6.37 -2.92 16.68
C ASN A 593 -5.17 -2.02 17.03
N PRO A 594 -5.38 -0.88 17.69
CA PRO A 594 -4.29 0.02 18.07
C PRO A 594 -3.56 -0.42 19.35
N SER A 595 -2.33 0.07 19.51
CA SER A 595 -1.48 -0.17 20.68
C SER A 595 -2.12 0.31 22.00
N PRO A 596 -2.32 -0.60 22.99
CA PRO A 596 -2.67 -0.24 24.35
C PRO A 596 -1.64 0.67 25.03
N LYS A 597 -0.34 0.43 24.80
CA LYS A 597 0.75 1.22 25.40
C LYS A 597 0.72 2.69 24.95
N VAL A 598 0.46 2.95 23.66
CA VAL A 598 0.31 4.33 23.16
C VAL A 598 -0.83 5.07 23.87
N PHE A 599 -1.93 4.38 24.19
CA PHE A 599 -3.05 4.98 24.92
C PHE A 599 -2.71 5.21 26.39
N LYS A 600 -2.06 4.24 27.04
CA LYS A 600 -1.58 4.37 28.41
C LYS A 600 -0.67 5.59 28.56
N GLU A 601 0.30 5.77 27.66
CA GLU A 601 1.16 6.96 27.66
C GLU A 601 0.37 8.24 27.42
N TYR A 602 -0.63 8.22 26.53
CA TYR A 602 -1.49 9.38 26.30
C TYR A 602 -2.33 9.76 27.52
N ILE A 603 -2.86 8.77 28.26
CA ILE A 603 -3.53 8.99 29.55
C ILE A 603 -2.56 9.57 30.57
N ASN A 604 -1.37 8.99 30.73
CA ASN A 604 -0.33 9.51 31.63
C ASN A 604 -0.02 10.99 31.33
N TYR A 605 0.16 11.34 30.05
CA TYR A 605 0.35 12.73 29.64
C TYR A 605 -0.82 13.63 30.06
N LEU A 606 -2.06 13.20 29.85
CA LEU A 606 -3.24 13.99 30.24
C LEU A 606 -3.28 14.20 31.75
N GLU A 607 -3.00 13.16 32.53
CA GLU A 607 -2.99 13.24 33.99
C GLU A 607 -1.89 14.18 34.49
N THR A 608 -0.69 14.10 33.94
CA THR A 608 0.41 15.03 34.26
C THR A 608 0.06 16.47 33.87
N LYS A 609 -0.51 16.68 32.68
CA LYS A 609 -0.85 18.02 32.18
C LYS A 609 -1.93 18.70 33.00
N PHE A 610 -2.92 17.93 33.46
CA PHE A 610 -4.07 18.46 34.19
C PHE A 610 -3.98 18.29 35.71
N LEU A 611 -2.92 17.64 36.19
CA LEU A 611 -2.66 17.35 37.61
C LEU A 611 -3.85 16.65 38.29
N ASP A 612 -4.51 15.75 37.55
CA ASP A 612 -5.67 14.99 38.04
C ASP A 612 -5.84 13.67 37.29
N LYS A 613 -6.49 12.69 37.91
CA LYS A 613 -6.74 11.37 37.33
C LYS A 613 -7.83 11.40 36.28
N VAL A 614 -7.61 10.72 35.15
CA VAL A 614 -8.65 10.49 34.15
C VAL A 614 -9.50 9.32 34.63
N ILE A 615 -10.83 9.47 34.63
CA ILE A 615 -11.77 8.45 35.09
C ILE A 615 -12.70 7.92 33.98
N ASP A 616 -12.80 8.65 32.86
CA ASP A 616 -13.60 8.25 31.70
C ASP A 616 -13.00 8.85 30.43
N PHE A 617 -12.92 8.04 29.37
CA PHE A 617 -12.44 8.45 28.05
C PHE A 617 -13.38 7.91 26.97
N LYS A 618 -14.15 8.81 26.35
CA LYS A 618 -15.06 8.48 25.25
C LYS A 618 -14.49 8.98 23.93
N PHE A 619 -14.19 8.04 23.03
CA PHE A 619 -13.74 8.36 21.68
C PHE A 619 -14.81 9.03 20.81
N LYS A 620 -16.09 8.80 21.15
CA LYS A 620 -17.24 9.33 20.43
C LYS A 620 -18.30 9.85 21.39
N ASP A 621 -18.29 11.16 21.58
CA ASP A 621 -19.34 11.95 22.19
C ASP A 621 -20.11 12.68 21.08
N LYS A 622 -21.41 12.41 20.99
CA LYS A 622 -22.28 12.89 19.91
C LYS A 622 -22.97 14.23 20.20
N THR A 623 -22.54 14.95 21.24
CA THR A 623 -23.12 16.28 21.61
C THR A 623 -23.03 17.31 20.48
N LYS A 624 -22.09 17.16 19.54
CA LYS A 624 -21.94 18.00 18.34
C LYS A 624 -22.36 17.31 17.04
N GLY A 625 -23.10 16.21 17.13
CA GLY A 625 -23.49 15.37 16.00
C GLY A 625 -22.60 14.14 15.82
N TRP A 626 -23.16 13.11 15.17
CA TRP A 626 -22.51 11.82 14.92
C TRP A 626 -21.45 11.88 13.81
N ASN A 627 -21.64 12.74 12.81
CA ASN A 627 -20.71 12.95 11.70
C ASN A 627 -19.48 13.78 12.08
N SER A 628 -19.50 14.44 13.25
CA SER A 628 -18.39 15.23 13.78
C SER A 628 -18.21 15.00 15.28
N PRO A 629 -17.97 13.75 15.71
CA PRO A 629 -17.97 13.41 17.12
C PRO A 629 -16.79 14.06 17.84
N SER A 630 -17.01 14.36 19.12
CA SER A 630 -15.96 14.83 20.03
C SER A 630 -15.34 13.66 20.79
N VAL A 631 -14.08 13.80 21.17
CA VAL A 631 -13.47 13.03 22.25
C VAL A 631 -13.84 13.73 23.56
N LEU A 632 -14.36 12.96 24.51
CA LEU A 632 -14.72 13.44 25.84
C LEU A 632 -13.81 12.77 26.88
N ILE A 633 -13.21 13.58 27.74
CA ILE A 633 -12.30 13.15 28.81
C ILE A 633 -12.86 13.70 30.12
N LYS A 634 -13.09 12.83 31.12
CA LYS A 634 -13.50 13.24 32.47
C LYS A 634 -12.39 13.00 33.46
N PHE A 635 -12.22 13.94 34.37
CA PHE A 635 -11.26 13.87 35.46
C PHE A 635 -11.97 13.66 36.80
N LYS A 636 -11.24 13.15 37.79
CA LYS A 636 -11.76 12.83 39.13
C LYS A 636 -12.37 14.05 39.82
N ASN A 637 -11.82 15.25 39.63
CA ASN A 637 -12.35 16.50 40.17
C ASN A 637 -13.65 17.00 39.49
N GLY A 638 -14.21 16.25 38.54
CA GLY A 638 -15.42 16.61 37.80
C GLY A 638 -15.17 17.45 36.55
N LYS A 639 -13.93 17.85 36.25
CA LYS A 639 -13.58 18.55 35.01
C LYS A 639 -13.86 17.66 33.81
N VAL A 640 -14.44 18.25 32.77
CA VAL A 640 -14.73 17.59 31.49
C VAL A 640 -14.08 18.36 30.35
N ILE A 641 -13.30 17.66 29.53
CA ILE A 641 -12.75 18.18 28.27
C ILE A 641 -13.54 17.57 27.12
N ARG A 642 -14.00 18.42 26.20
CA ARG A 642 -14.56 18.01 24.90
C ARG A 642 -13.75 18.63 23.77
N GLU A 643 -13.06 17.78 23.00
CA GLU A 643 -12.29 18.19 21.83
C GLU A 643 -12.84 17.51 20.58
N SER A 644 -12.85 18.17 19.42
CA SER A 644 -13.21 17.48 18.17
C SER A 644 -12.27 16.29 17.95
N GLY A 645 -12.82 15.10 17.63
CA GLY A 645 -12.00 13.92 17.35
C GLY A 645 -11.04 14.12 16.18
N ARG A 646 -11.33 15.06 15.27
CA ARG A 646 -10.44 15.44 14.17
C ARG A 646 -9.17 16.16 14.65
N TYR A 647 -9.21 16.85 15.78
CA TYR A 647 -8.10 17.61 16.34
C TYR A 647 -7.42 16.92 17.52
N ASN A 648 -8.12 16.00 18.19
CA ASN A 648 -7.51 15.20 19.23
C ASN A 648 -6.35 14.36 18.68
N ASN A 649 -5.19 14.43 19.34
CA ASN A 649 -3.95 13.87 18.82
C ASN A 649 -3.97 12.34 18.76
N TYR A 650 -4.47 11.68 19.81
CA TYR A 650 -4.62 10.22 19.83
C TYR A 650 -5.65 9.76 18.78
N ASN A 651 -6.86 10.32 18.80
CA ASN A 651 -7.92 9.89 17.88
C ASN A 651 -7.52 10.12 16.42
N ARG A 652 -6.79 11.21 16.12
CA ARG A 652 -6.25 11.42 14.78
C ARG A 652 -5.18 10.39 14.42
N GLY A 653 -4.30 10.04 15.35
CA GLY A 653 -3.29 8.99 15.16
C GLY A 653 -3.90 7.63 14.83
N PHE A 654 -4.98 7.25 15.52
CA PHE A 654 -5.78 6.06 15.20
C PHE A 654 -6.37 6.13 13.79
N GLN A 655 -7.06 7.24 13.45
CA GLN A 655 -7.71 7.42 12.15
C GLN A 655 -6.76 7.35 10.94
N ILE A 656 -5.48 7.71 11.12
CA ILE A 656 -4.48 7.66 10.05
C ILE A 656 -3.59 6.41 10.12
N GLY A 657 -3.89 5.47 11.04
CA GLY A 657 -3.20 4.20 11.17
C GLY A 657 -1.74 4.31 11.60
N LEU A 658 -1.43 5.13 12.62
CA LEU A 658 -0.06 5.27 13.15
C LEU A 658 0.41 4.10 13.99
N PHE A 659 -0.45 3.53 14.83
CA PHE A 659 -0.06 2.50 15.80
C PHE A 659 -0.96 1.25 15.78
N PRO A 660 -1.36 0.72 14.60
CA PRO A 660 -2.07 -0.56 14.54
C PRO A 660 -1.12 -1.75 14.73
N ARG A 661 -1.66 -2.86 15.25
CA ARG A 661 -1.01 -4.17 15.26
C ARG A 661 -0.70 -4.64 13.84
N GLU A 662 0.43 -5.31 13.67
CA GLU A 662 0.97 -5.74 12.37
C GLU A 662 0.03 -6.67 11.61
N SER A 663 -0.63 -7.61 12.29
CA SER A 663 -1.63 -8.48 11.66
C SER A 663 -2.85 -7.75 11.09
N CYS A 664 -3.10 -6.48 11.47
CA CYS A 664 -4.18 -5.70 10.85
C CYS A 664 -3.89 -5.36 9.38
N TYR A 665 -2.62 -5.40 8.95
CA TYR A 665 -2.20 -5.18 7.57
C TYR A 665 -2.46 -6.38 6.65
N GLU A 666 -2.67 -7.57 7.23
CA GLU A 666 -2.97 -8.82 6.54
C GLU A 666 -4.32 -9.39 7.01
N CYS A 667 -5.20 -8.53 7.54
CA CYS A 667 -6.43 -8.96 8.21
C CYS A 667 -7.38 -9.70 7.25
N GLU A 668 -7.68 -10.96 7.57
CA GLU A 668 -8.54 -11.81 6.73
C GLU A 668 -10.04 -11.55 6.98
N PHE A 669 -10.39 -10.85 8.07
CA PHE A 669 -11.75 -10.65 8.57
C PHE A 669 -12.38 -9.31 8.15
N VAL A 670 -12.09 -8.90 6.91
CA VAL A 670 -12.59 -7.66 6.33
C VAL A 670 -13.61 -7.96 5.22
N ASN A 671 -14.31 -6.92 4.76
CA ASN A 671 -15.27 -7.05 3.66
C ASN A 671 -16.45 -7.99 3.97
N LYS A 672 -16.59 -9.10 3.22
CA LYS A 672 -17.59 -10.16 3.40
C LYS A 672 -17.10 -11.32 4.26
N ASN A 673 -15.80 -11.38 4.56
CA ASN A 673 -15.23 -12.43 5.41
C ASN A 673 -15.54 -12.14 6.88
N ARG A 674 -16.74 -12.54 7.30
CA ARG A 674 -17.28 -12.33 8.65
C ARG A 674 -17.35 -13.67 9.37
N VAL A 675 -17.21 -13.67 10.70
CA VAL A 675 -17.18 -14.90 11.52
C VAL A 675 -18.26 -14.96 12.59
N GLY A 676 -18.77 -13.80 13.02
CA GLY A 676 -19.91 -13.72 13.93
C GLY A 676 -21.24 -13.95 13.23
N ASP A 677 -22.29 -14.20 14.00
CA ASP A 677 -23.68 -14.32 13.52
C ASP A 677 -24.21 -12.98 12.99
N LEU A 678 -23.84 -11.89 13.66
CA LEU A 678 -24.21 -10.53 13.31
C LEU A 678 -22.97 -9.63 13.29
N THR A 679 -22.87 -8.73 12.32
CA THR A 679 -21.88 -7.64 12.33
C THR A 679 -22.62 -6.32 12.54
N ILE A 680 -22.16 -5.51 13.49
CA ILE A 680 -22.69 -4.15 13.71
C ILE A 680 -21.57 -3.10 13.61
N GLY A 681 -21.88 -1.92 13.10
CA GLY A 681 -20.91 -0.84 12.97
C GLY A 681 -21.57 0.48 12.60
N ASP A 682 -20.80 1.54 12.35
CA ASP A 682 -21.36 2.76 11.77
C ASP A 682 -21.74 2.55 10.31
N PHE A 683 -22.90 3.07 9.89
CA PHE A 683 -23.23 3.20 8.48
C PHE A 683 -22.70 4.52 7.93
N TRP A 684 -21.38 4.67 7.82
CA TRP A 684 -20.79 5.89 7.31
C TRP A 684 -21.31 6.23 5.90
N GLY A 685 -21.75 7.47 5.69
CA GLY A 685 -22.21 7.95 4.39
C GLY A 685 -23.66 7.63 4.04
N ILE A 686 -24.44 7.01 4.94
CA ILE A 686 -25.85 6.69 4.70
C ILE A 686 -26.66 7.90 4.25
N GLU A 687 -26.31 9.10 4.72
CA GLU A 687 -26.99 10.35 4.38
C GLU A 687 -26.91 10.73 2.89
N LYS A 688 -26.06 10.04 2.11
CA LYS A 688 -25.93 10.19 0.66
C LYS A 688 -26.79 9.21 -0.13
N PHE A 689 -27.29 8.16 0.53
CA PHE A 689 -28.04 7.07 -0.09
C PHE A 689 -29.48 7.00 0.42
N ASP A 690 -29.76 7.53 1.61
CA ASP A 690 -31.10 7.56 2.20
C ASP A 690 -31.30 8.84 3.02
N GLU A 691 -32.02 9.81 2.45
CA GLU A 691 -32.28 11.10 3.10
C GLU A 691 -33.14 10.98 4.36
N THR A 692 -33.98 9.94 4.47
CA THR A 692 -34.85 9.74 5.63
C THR A 692 -34.07 9.35 6.90
N MET A 693 -32.80 8.95 6.76
CA MET A 693 -31.92 8.58 7.87
C MET A 693 -30.86 9.66 8.16
N LYS A 694 -31.02 10.87 7.62
CA LYS A 694 -30.09 11.99 7.74
C LYS A 694 -30.49 12.93 8.89
N ASP A 695 -30.31 12.48 10.12
CA ASP A 695 -30.57 13.28 11.33
C ASP A 695 -29.34 13.56 12.20
N ASP A 696 -28.18 13.05 11.79
CA ASP A 696 -26.90 13.17 12.50
C ASP A 696 -26.87 12.63 13.94
N LYS A 697 -27.83 11.75 14.30
CA LYS A 697 -27.91 11.11 15.62
C LYS A 697 -27.31 9.71 15.68
N GLY A 698 -26.91 9.17 14.53
CA GLY A 698 -26.17 7.92 14.40
C GLY A 698 -26.99 6.78 13.82
N VAL A 699 -26.46 6.12 12.79
CA VAL A 699 -27.11 5.01 12.10
C VAL A 699 -26.13 3.85 12.04
N SER A 700 -26.57 2.68 12.48
CA SER A 700 -25.75 1.47 12.45
C SER A 700 -25.90 0.74 11.12
N LEU A 701 -24.80 0.22 10.62
CA LEU A 701 -24.81 -0.87 9.66
C LEU A 701 -25.03 -2.18 10.44
N ILE A 702 -25.94 -3.01 9.96
CA ILE A 702 -26.12 -4.41 10.38
C ILE A 702 -25.80 -5.31 9.20
N ILE A 703 -25.05 -6.37 9.44
CA ILE A 703 -24.89 -7.49 8.52
C ILE A 703 -25.33 -8.75 9.24
N THR A 704 -26.37 -9.42 8.76
CA THR A 704 -26.73 -10.77 9.27
C THR A 704 -25.92 -11.79 8.47
N ASN A 705 -25.03 -12.50 9.15
CA ASN A 705 -24.07 -13.43 8.53
C ASN A 705 -24.58 -14.88 8.53
N THR A 706 -25.47 -15.19 9.48
CA THR A 706 -26.05 -16.53 9.68
C THR A 706 -27.56 -16.41 9.93
N SER A 707 -28.28 -17.53 9.83
CA SER A 707 -29.69 -17.61 10.23
C SER A 707 -29.90 -17.27 11.72
N LYS A 708 -28.90 -17.55 12.57
CA LYS A 708 -28.88 -17.17 13.98
C LYS A 708 -28.78 -15.66 14.17
N GLY A 709 -28.01 -14.98 13.31
CA GLY A 709 -27.93 -13.52 13.26
C GLY A 709 -29.25 -12.89 12.84
N GLU A 710 -29.90 -13.45 11.81
CA GLU A 710 -31.24 -13.01 11.37
C GLU A 710 -32.28 -13.20 12.48
N TYR A 711 -32.28 -14.38 13.14
CA TYR A 711 -33.12 -14.65 14.29
C TYR A 711 -32.91 -13.60 15.39
N LEU A 712 -31.66 -13.29 15.72
CA LEU A 712 -31.33 -12.31 16.75
C LEU A 712 -31.81 -10.90 16.39
N LEU A 713 -31.68 -10.49 15.11
CA LEU A 713 -32.22 -9.22 14.62
C LEU A 713 -33.75 -9.19 14.71
N ASP A 714 -34.42 -10.28 14.34
CA ASP A 714 -35.87 -10.41 14.40
C ASP A 714 -36.42 -10.26 15.83
N GLN A 715 -35.67 -10.65 16.86
CA GLN A 715 -36.07 -10.48 18.26
C GLN A 715 -36.11 -9.02 18.72
N ILE A 716 -35.40 -8.13 18.04
CA ILE A 716 -35.26 -6.73 18.43
C ILE A 716 -35.83 -5.74 17.41
N LYS A 717 -36.25 -6.19 16.22
CA LYS A 717 -36.61 -5.31 15.10
C LYS A 717 -37.75 -4.34 15.42
N GLN A 718 -38.67 -4.70 16.31
CA GLN A 718 -39.77 -3.83 16.76
C GLN A 718 -39.26 -2.57 17.49
N ASN A 719 -38.05 -2.64 18.08
CA ASN A 719 -37.40 -1.52 18.76
C ASN A 719 -36.50 -0.70 17.81
N LEU A 720 -36.51 -1.01 16.51
CA LEU A 720 -35.63 -0.38 15.52
C LEU A 720 -36.41 0.26 14.37
N ILE A 721 -35.90 1.40 13.90
CA ILE A 721 -36.14 1.84 12.52
C ILE A 721 -35.12 1.12 11.64
N LEU A 722 -35.60 0.10 10.92
CA LEU A 722 -34.78 -0.83 10.14
C LEU A 722 -35.09 -0.70 8.64
N LYS A 723 -34.03 -0.64 7.81
CA LYS A 723 -34.15 -0.65 6.36
C LYS A 723 -33.12 -1.56 5.72
N GLU A 724 -33.56 -2.43 4.83
CA GLU A 724 -32.65 -3.24 4.02
C GLU A 724 -31.87 -2.36 3.03
N LYS A 725 -30.61 -2.72 2.81
CA LYS A 725 -29.63 -2.05 1.95
C LYS A 725 -28.81 -3.10 1.20
N ASP A 726 -27.97 -2.64 0.28
CA ASP A 726 -27.04 -3.51 -0.44
C ASP A 726 -25.60 -3.38 0.07
N PHE A 727 -24.78 -4.35 -0.32
CA PHE A 727 -23.36 -4.42 -0.03
C PHE A 727 -22.58 -3.18 -0.52
N LYS A 728 -22.91 -2.65 -1.69
CA LYS A 728 -22.19 -1.53 -2.31
C LYS A 728 -22.37 -0.27 -1.46
N MET A 729 -23.59 0.02 -1.03
CA MET A 729 -23.90 1.13 -0.13
C MET A 729 -23.22 0.93 1.23
N ALA A 730 -23.31 -0.27 1.80
CA ALA A 730 -22.73 -0.60 3.10
C ALA A 730 -21.22 -0.33 3.18
N PHE A 731 -20.47 -0.60 2.10
CA PHE A 731 -19.02 -0.50 2.06
C PHE A 731 -18.47 0.65 1.20
N GLU A 732 -19.30 1.59 0.72
CA GLU A 732 -18.79 2.71 -0.06
C GLU A 732 -17.92 3.67 0.80
N LYS A 733 -18.32 3.94 2.04
CA LYS A 733 -17.54 4.76 2.99
C LYS A 733 -17.00 3.99 4.19
N ASN A 734 -17.35 2.71 4.31
CA ASN A 734 -16.84 1.84 5.36
C ASN A 734 -15.55 1.12 4.95
N HIS A 735 -14.80 0.68 5.96
CA HIS A 735 -13.57 -0.07 5.78
C HIS A 735 -13.86 -1.47 5.23
N LYS A 736 -13.28 -1.81 4.07
CA LYS A 736 -13.51 -3.08 3.37
C LYS A 736 -12.26 -3.86 2.98
N TYR A 737 -11.07 -3.36 3.28
CA TYR A 737 -9.78 -4.00 2.95
C TYR A 737 -8.86 -3.93 4.15
N PRO A 738 -7.86 -4.82 4.30
CA PRO A 738 -6.84 -4.62 5.32
C PRO A 738 -6.26 -3.20 5.18
N ILE A 739 -5.92 -2.59 6.32
CA ILE A 739 -5.21 -1.31 6.27
C ILE A 739 -3.88 -1.49 5.52
N VAL A 740 -3.42 -0.45 4.84
CA VAL A 740 -2.15 -0.52 4.10
C VAL A 740 -0.99 -0.32 5.06
N LEU A 741 -0.02 -1.24 5.02
CA LEU A 741 1.25 -1.12 5.74
C LEU A 741 1.96 0.15 5.29
N ASN A 742 2.15 1.08 6.22
CA ASN A 742 2.63 2.42 5.92
C ASN A 742 3.91 2.77 6.70
N ARG A 743 4.77 3.55 6.05
CA ARG A 743 6.03 4.10 6.59
C ARG A 743 5.85 4.85 7.91
N ARG A 744 4.70 5.51 8.10
CA ARG A 744 4.45 6.39 9.27
C ARG A 744 4.37 5.61 10.58
N ARG A 745 3.95 4.34 10.54
CA ARG A 745 3.93 3.50 11.75
C ARG A 745 5.33 3.29 12.31
N TYR A 746 6.27 2.89 11.46
CA TYR A 746 7.65 2.64 11.92
C TYR A 746 8.34 3.93 12.34
N ASP A 747 8.12 5.03 11.62
CA ASP A 747 8.60 6.36 12.02
C ASP A 747 8.02 6.82 13.37
N PHE A 748 6.75 6.49 13.64
CA PHE A 748 6.12 6.76 14.94
C PHE A 748 6.77 5.95 16.06
N PHE A 749 6.91 4.63 15.90
CA PHE A 749 7.47 3.77 16.95
C PHE A 749 8.97 3.98 17.16
N SER A 750 9.74 4.34 16.13
CA SER A 750 11.16 4.68 16.31
C SER A 750 11.37 5.90 17.20
N LYS A 751 10.41 6.84 17.21
CA LYS A 751 10.44 8.06 18.03
C LYS A 751 9.64 7.97 19.32
N PHE A 752 8.99 6.83 19.57
CA PHE A 752 8.01 6.68 20.66
C PHE A 752 8.60 6.93 22.04
N ASN A 753 9.86 6.53 22.25
CA ASN A 753 10.58 6.74 23.51
C ASN A 753 11.50 7.98 23.48
N GLU A 754 11.56 8.73 22.37
CA GLU A 754 12.49 9.85 22.19
C GLU A 754 11.89 11.21 22.57
N MET A 755 10.56 11.31 22.63
CA MET A 755 9.87 12.57 22.93
C MET A 755 8.50 12.35 23.59
N PRO A 756 7.94 13.36 24.28
CA PRO A 756 6.62 13.26 24.89
C PRO A 756 5.53 12.84 23.89
N ILE A 757 4.65 11.93 24.32
CA ILE A 757 3.65 11.29 23.46
C ILE A 757 2.72 12.27 22.72
N ASP A 758 2.31 13.36 23.37
CA ASP A 758 1.42 14.35 22.72
C ASP A 758 2.13 15.14 21.62
N ASP A 759 3.42 15.45 21.81
CA ASP A 759 4.24 16.12 20.80
C ASP A 759 4.50 15.20 19.61
N LEU A 760 4.77 13.92 19.89
CA LEU A 760 4.92 12.90 18.84
C LEU A 760 3.64 12.76 18.04
N LEU A 761 2.48 12.57 18.68
CA LEU A 761 1.18 12.48 17.98
C LEU A 761 0.85 13.77 17.23
N LEU A 762 1.14 14.94 17.82
CA LEU A 762 0.98 16.24 17.17
C LEU A 762 1.85 16.34 15.92
N SER A 763 3.05 15.74 15.93
CA SER A 763 3.98 15.77 14.79
C SER A 763 3.32 15.23 13.50
N PHE A 764 2.47 14.21 13.63
CA PHE A 764 1.68 13.60 12.55
C PHE A 764 0.28 14.22 12.34
N ASN A 765 -0.17 15.12 13.22
CA ASN A 765 -1.46 15.79 13.14
C ASN A 765 -1.41 17.09 12.31
N SER A 766 -1.18 16.96 11.00
CA SER A 766 -1.11 18.10 10.06
C SER A 766 -2.39 18.96 10.03
N VAL A 767 -3.53 18.35 10.34
CA VAL A 767 -4.84 19.02 10.38
C VAL A 767 -4.88 20.02 11.55
N LYS A 768 -4.52 19.58 12.76
CA LYS A 768 -4.43 20.46 13.94
C LYS A 768 -3.37 21.55 13.75
N LYS A 769 -2.18 21.20 13.25
CA LYS A 769 -1.11 22.16 12.93
C LYS A 769 -1.60 23.29 12.02
N ARG A 770 -2.27 22.94 10.91
CA ARG A 770 -2.83 23.92 9.98
C ARG A 770 -3.94 24.76 10.61
N TYR A 771 -4.83 24.15 11.39
CA TYR A 771 -5.89 24.88 12.11
C TYR A 771 -5.29 25.91 13.08
N LEU A 772 -4.28 25.54 13.86
CA LEU A 772 -3.59 26.44 14.78
C LEU A 772 -2.88 27.58 14.05
N LYS A 773 -2.22 27.29 12.92
CA LYS A 773 -1.57 28.31 12.07
C LYS A 773 -2.59 29.33 11.54
N ASN A 774 -3.71 28.87 10.99
CA ASN A 774 -4.76 29.75 10.48
C ASN A 774 -5.40 30.60 11.58
N ARG A 775 -5.60 30.04 12.78
CA ARG A 775 -6.14 30.77 13.92
C ARG A 775 -5.21 31.87 14.41
N LYS A 776 -3.88 31.64 14.41
CA LYS A 776 -2.88 32.66 14.72
C LYS A 776 -2.91 33.81 13.70
N LEU A 777 -2.96 33.48 12.40
CA LEU A 777 -3.08 34.49 11.33
C LEU A 777 -4.34 35.35 11.50
N ASN A 778 -5.50 34.72 11.70
CA ASN A 778 -6.75 35.45 11.91
C ASN A 778 -6.73 36.35 13.17
N LYS A 779 -6.02 35.95 14.23
CA LYS A 779 -5.85 36.79 15.42
C LYS A 779 -4.97 38.01 15.13
N LEU A 780 -3.88 37.83 14.37
CA LEU A 780 -3.02 38.92 13.92
C LEU A 780 -3.75 39.89 12.98
N ASP A 781 -4.57 39.37 12.07
CA ASP A 781 -5.37 40.20 11.16
C ASP A 781 -6.44 41.01 11.91
N LYS A 782 -7.09 40.43 12.92
CA LYS A 782 -8.00 41.16 13.83
C LYS A 782 -7.28 42.26 14.62
N LEU A 783 -6.08 41.97 15.13
CA LEU A 783 -5.23 42.95 15.81
C LEU A 783 -4.83 44.10 14.86
N LYS A 784 -4.46 43.81 13.61
CA LYS A 784 -4.15 44.84 12.60
C LYS A 784 -5.36 45.73 12.26
N ILE A 785 -6.57 45.15 12.19
CA ILE A 785 -7.80 45.91 11.95
C ILE A 785 -8.14 46.79 13.17
N GLN A 786 -7.96 46.27 14.39
CA GLN A 786 -8.15 47.06 15.61
C GLN A 786 -7.13 48.20 15.73
N LEU A 787 -5.86 47.96 15.38
CA LEU A 787 -4.84 49.01 15.33
C LEU A 787 -5.15 50.06 14.27
N LYS A 788 -5.61 49.68 13.07
CA LYS A 788 -6.05 50.65 12.04
C LYS A 788 -7.24 51.51 12.48
N LYS A 789 -8.13 50.99 13.33
CA LYS A 789 -9.23 51.76 13.94
C LYS A 789 -8.81 52.66 15.10
N PHE A 790 -7.59 52.50 15.60
CA PHE A 790 -7.02 53.35 16.66
C PHE A 790 -6.19 54.52 16.09
N PHE A 791 -5.82 54.44 14.80
CA PHE A 791 -5.06 55.47 14.06
C PHE A 791 -5.91 56.20 13.00
N LEU A 792 -7.22 56.00 13.03
CA LEU A 792 -8.27 56.76 12.33
C LEU A 792 -9.20 57.31 13.40
#